data_AF-A0A1R3KCA1-F1
#
_entry.id   AF-A0A1R3KCA1-F1
#
_cell.length_a   1.000
_cell.length_b   1.000
_cell.length_c   1.000
_cell.angle_alpha   90.00
_cell.angle_beta   90.00
_cell.angle_gamma   90.00
#
_symmetry.space_group_name_H-M   'P 1'
#
loop_
_entity.id
_entity.type
_entity.pdbx_description
1 polymer ?
#
loop_
_entity_poly.entity_id
_entity_poly.type
_entity_poly.pdbx_seq_one_letter_code
_entity_poly.pdbx_strand_id
1 'polypeptide(L)'
;MATDGELITILSIDGGGVRGIIPGTILAFLESQLQKLDGENARIADYFDFIAGTSTGGLVTAMLTSPNENNRPLFAAKDINKFYLQASPQIFPQESEESQELVAMHSLNWYTTITKWVKLVWNKYSDQVYHSVEAFIRWIERAALRPKYDGFYLHKMIREMLGDKKLSETLTNVIIPSFDIKLLQPIVFSTLKARRDDLHNAPLGDVCISTSAAPYFLPPYYFQINSSKGTKKFNLVDGGVAANNPTLLAISEVTKEMSLNRKDPCLNNMDYSKLLVLSLGTGSSKRDEKLEVGDGQTWGLFSWFMGPNGTNPLFDVVLTAMDDMVDIYLSVFFQNSRFKDNYLRIQIDSLKYTQAATDNSSIENLENLEKIANELLKKPVAAVNLETGLPCDCQMKGGVDKLKALASCLVNFHVPIVSKPDSNSSSDTKGKVDVKKAITRITISIVCLEGKLTTILSIDGGGVRGLIPAAILAFLEAQLQKLDGEDARIADYFDFIAGTSTGGLVTTLLSSPDPNDPKNRPFSGENIIKFYHEESPIIFPQKASKLQPPGAESKVDSAAKELVKAIMEEEGTSSARLPSSVDWLKWIGKIVKFFKFLMYSKYDDIALKQVIEAKVKERKLRETLTNVLITSFNVQLQQPKVFSSLKASRDDLEDASLVDVCLSTSAAPLYLPLHIFETTSGDTTENFYMTDGGVAANNPTLLAITEASKERNLDIMDCSNLLVLSLGTGSTKRNTHIQVTDPDWGPIEWLLQGLGDGSIPLVTDLMDASDSMVD
;
A
#
# COMPACT_ATOMS: atom_id res chain seq x y z
N MET A 1 -13.82 -25.76 12.30
CA MET A 1 -12.75 -26.21 11.38
C MET A 1 -13.30 -27.40 10.60
N ALA A 2 -13.10 -27.43 9.28
CA ALA A 2 -13.50 -28.58 8.45
C ALA A 2 -12.79 -29.87 8.93
N THR A 3 -13.51 -30.98 9.03
CA THR A 3 -13.01 -32.26 9.57
C THR A 3 -12.83 -33.35 8.50
N ASP A 4 -13.20 -33.06 7.25
CA ASP A 4 -13.33 -34.08 6.20
C ASP A 4 -12.39 -33.76 5.02
N GLY A 5 -11.16 -34.27 5.06
CA GLY A 5 -10.20 -34.24 3.94
C GLY A 5 -8.80 -33.67 4.27
N GLU A 6 -7.88 -33.82 3.31
CA GLU A 6 -6.51 -33.27 3.36
C GLU A 6 -6.56 -31.73 3.30
N LEU A 7 -6.14 -31.07 4.39
CA LEU A 7 -6.08 -29.60 4.49
C LEU A 7 -4.75 -29.08 3.97
N ILE A 8 -4.79 -27.91 3.33
CA ILE A 8 -3.60 -27.15 2.95
C ILE A 8 -3.37 -26.09 4.02
N THR A 9 -2.18 -26.10 4.62
CA THR A 9 -1.86 -25.22 5.74
C THR A 9 -0.97 -24.05 5.30
N ILE A 10 -1.44 -22.83 5.56
CA ILE A 10 -0.76 -21.58 5.20
C ILE A 10 -0.47 -20.77 6.48
N LEU A 11 0.80 -20.47 6.71
CA LEU A 11 1.24 -19.48 7.70
C LEU A 11 1.60 -18.19 6.96
N SER A 12 1.06 -17.05 7.39
CA SER A 12 1.37 -15.73 6.86
C SER A 12 1.86 -14.82 8.00
N ILE A 13 2.95 -14.10 7.77
CA ILE A 13 3.59 -13.22 8.76
C ILE A 13 3.82 -11.84 8.14
N ASP A 14 3.23 -10.81 8.76
CA ASP A 14 3.29 -9.44 8.26
C ASP A 14 4.67 -8.79 8.40
N GLY A 15 4.88 -7.71 7.63
CA GLY A 15 5.99 -6.78 7.82
C GLY A 15 5.79 -5.84 9.01
N GLY A 16 6.90 -5.27 9.52
CA GLY A 16 6.82 -4.36 10.68
C GLY A 16 8.13 -4.11 11.46
N GLY A 17 9.29 -4.36 10.87
CA GLY A 17 10.60 -4.10 11.50
C GLY A 17 10.80 -4.85 12.82
N VAL A 18 11.21 -4.15 13.88
CA VAL A 18 11.49 -4.73 15.22
C VAL A 18 10.27 -5.36 15.88
N ARG A 19 9.06 -5.03 15.41
CA ARG A 19 7.80 -5.60 15.90
C ARG A 19 7.64 -7.08 15.55
N GLY A 20 8.54 -7.67 14.75
CA GLY A 20 8.65 -9.12 14.52
C GLY A 20 8.75 -9.97 15.80
N ILE A 21 9.07 -9.36 16.95
CA ILE A 21 8.96 -9.98 18.29
C ILE A 21 7.54 -10.47 18.60
N ILE A 22 6.50 -9.76 18.15
CA ILE A 22 5.10 -10.13 18.40
C ILE A 22 4.76 -11.49 17.74
N PRO A 23 4.87 -11.65 16.40
CA PRO A 23 4.66 -12.94 15.77
C PRO A 23 5.67 -13.99 16.24
N GLY A 24 6.92 -13.62 16.54
CA GLY A 24 7.93 -14.53 17.12
C GLY A 24 7.46 -15.17 18.44
N THR A 25 6.87 -14.37 19.34
CA THR A 25 6.31 -14.84 20.62
C THR A 25 5.13 -15.80 20.40
N ILE A 26 4.24 -15.48 19.46
CA ILE A 26 3.07 -16.31 19.14
C ILE A 26 3.52 -17.65 18.54
N LEU A 27 4.48 -17.62 17.61
CA LEU A 27 5.04 -18.82 16.99
C LEU A 27 5.78 -19.69 18.01
N ALA A 28 6.53 -19.09 18.95
CA ALA A 28 7.17 -19.82 20.03
C ALA A 28 6.14 -20.54 20.92
N PHE A 29 5.01 -19.90 21.21
CA PHE A 29 3.91 -20.54 21.93
C PHE A 29 3.31 -21.69 21.11
N LEU A 30 2.99 -21.47 19.83
CA LEU A 30 2.41 -22.50 18.94
C LEU A 30 3.34 -23.72 18.81
N GLU A 31 4.63 -23.49 18.54
CA GLU A 31 5.64 -24.54 18.42
C GLU A 31 5.76 -25.34 19.73
N SER A 32 5.66 -24.68 20.90
CA SER A 32 5.65 -25.38 22.19
C SER A 32 4.43 -26.28 22.39
N GLN A 33 3.27 -25.94 21.80
CA GLN A 33 2.09 -26.81 21.86
C GLN A 33 2.23 -27.99 20.90
N LEU A 34 2.76 -27.76 19.69
CA LEU A 34 3.07 -28.82 18.74
C LEU A 34 4.07 -29.82 19.35
N GLN A 35 5.11 -29.33 20.02
CA GLN A 35 6.09 -30.18 20.71
C GLN A 35 5.50 -31.02 21.85
N LYS A 36 4.46 -30.53 22.52
CA LYS A 36 3.73 -31.30 23.54
C LYS A 36 2.87 -32.41 22.94
N LEU A 37 2.38 -32.20 21.72
CA LEU A 37 1.47 -33.13 21.03
C LEU A 37 2.22 -34.18 20.21
N ASP A 38 3.34 -33.81 19.58
CA ASP A 38 4.04 -34.62 18.56
C ASP A 38 5.56 -34.77 18.82
N GLY A 39 6.03 -34.27 19.97
CA GLY A 39 7.39 -34.48 20.47
C GLY A 39 8.35 -33.28 20.31
N GLU A 40 9.44 -33.29 21.10
CA GLU A 40 10.36 -32.13 21.25
C GLU A 40 11.05 -31.65 19.95
N ASN A 41 11.11 -32.54 18.95
CA ASN A 41 11.72 -32.24 17.66
C ASN A 41 10.78 -31.51 16.69
N ALA A 42 9.48 -31.43 16.99
CA ALA A 42 8.50 -30.73 16.17
C ALA A 42 8.89 -29.26 15.93
N ARG A 43 8.74 -28.80 14.69
CA ARG A 43 8.99 -27.42 14.26
C ARG A 43 7.84 -26.89 13.42
N ILE A 44 7.69 -25.56 13.38
CA ILE A 44 6.63 -24.90 12.58
C ILE A 44 6.63 -25.38 11.12
N ALA A 45 7.81 -25.49 10.49
CA ALA A 45 7.93 -25.91 9.10
C ALA A 45 7.47 -27.36 8.81
N ASP A 46 7.24 -28.18 9.83
CA ASP A 46 6.74 -29.56 9.66
C ASP A 46 5.22 -29.62 9.47
N TYR A 47 4.49 -28.55 9.83
CA TYR A 47 3.02 -28.53 9.85
C TYR A 47 2.40 -27.53 8.88
N PHE A 48 3.21 -26.65 8.30
CA PHE A 48 2.76 -25.64 7.33
C PHE A 48 3.30 -25.96 5.94
N ASP A 49 2.40 -26.26 5.00
CA ASP A 49 2.73 -26.51 3.58
C ASP A 49 3.28 -25.27 2.89
N PHE A 50 2.81 -24.09 3.32
CA PHE A 50 3.25 -22.79 2.84
C PHE A 50 3.52 -21.84 4.00
N ILE A 51 4.65 -21.15 3.95
CA ILE A 51 4.99 -20.05 4.86
C ILE A 51 5.27 -18.79 4.03
N ALA A 52 4.44 -17.79 4.21
CA ALA A 52 4.56 -16.50 3.56
C ALA A 52 5.00 -15.43 4.56
N GLY A 53 5.84 -14.50 4.11
CA GLY A 53 6.31 -13.43 4.98
C GLY A 53 6.84 -12.22 4.23
N THR A 54 6.49 -11.03 4.73
CA THR A 54 6.94 -9.74 4.18
C THR A 54 7.90 -9.06 5.14
N SER A 55 8.98 -8.45 4.63
CA SER A 55 9.94 -7.71 5.46
C SER A 55 10.47 -8.55 6.63
N THR A 56 10.31 -8.10 7.87
CA THR A 56 10.60 -8.86 9.09
C THR A 56 9.96 -10.26 9.10
N GLY A 57 8.73 -10.41 8.58
CA GLY A 57 8.06 -11.70 8.41
C GLY A 57 8.74 -12.59 7.35
N GLY A 58 9.32 -11.99 6.31
CA GLY A 58 10.13 -12.70 5.31
C GLY A 58 11.46 -13.21 5.90
N LEU A 59 12.07 -12.43 6.79
CA LEU A 59 13.25 -12.86 7.57
C LEU A 59 12.90 -14.03 8.50
N VAL A 60 11.80 -13.93 9.25
CA VAL A 60 11.29 -15.02 10.11
C VAL A 60 10.98 -16.28 9.28
N THR A 61 10.38 -16.10 8.10
CA THR A 61 10.11 -17.21 7.17
C THR A 61 11.40 -17.91 6.77
N ALA A 62 12.45 -17.17 6.39
CA ALA A 62 13.74 -17.77 6.05
C ALA A 62 14.39 -18.47 7.26
N MET A 63 14.30 -17.90 8.47
CA MET A 63 14.82 -18.53 9.69
C MET A 63 14.17 -19.88 9.97
N LEU A 64 12.84 -19.96 9.84
CA LEU A 64 12.07 -21.18 10.14
C LEU A 64 12.19 -22.27 9.07
N THR A 65 12.61 -21.92 7.85
CA THR A 65 12.56 -22.83 6.70
C THR A 65 13.93 -23.16 6.12
N SER A 66 14.98 -22.46 6.52
CA SER A 66 16.35 -22.76 6.10
C SER A 66 16.82 -24.09 6.71
N PRO A 67 17.32 -25.05 5.92
CA PRO A 67 17.85 -26.30 6.44
C PRO A 67 19.20 -26.11 7.13
N ASN A 68 19.41 -26.82 8.23
CA ASN A 68 20.73 -27.10 8.79
C ASN A 68 21.34 -28.37 8.16
N GLU A 69 22.51 -28.78 8.64
CA GLU A 69 23.22 -29.98 8.13
C GLU A 69 22.41 -31.28 8.23
N ASN A 70 21.45 -31.34 9.17
CA ASN A 70 20.57 -32.49 9.38
C ASN A 70 19.24 -32.38 8.63
N ASN A 71 19.11 -31.44 7.69
CA ASN A 71 17.88 -31.14 6.96
C ASN A 71 16.69 -30.84 7.91
N ARG A 72 16.97 -30.15 9.02
CA ARG A 72 15.98 -29.60 9.97
C ARG A 72 16.05 -28.08 9.98
N PRO A 73 14.98 -27.38 10.41
CA PRO A 73 15.01 -25.92 10.52
C PRO A 73 16.22 -25.42 11.32
N LEU A 74 16.90 -24.42 10.78
CA LEU A 74 18.09 -23.81 11.38
C LEU A 74 17.76 -23.13 12.71
N PHE A 75 16.56 -22.56 12.82
CA PHE A 75 16.06 -21.88 14.02
C PHE A 75 14.78 -22.54 14.54
N ALA A 76 14.64 -22.60 15.86
CA ALA A 76 13.35 -22.84 16.49
C ALA A 76 12.59 -21.50 16.64
N ALA A 77 11.27 -21.54 16.77
CA ALA A 77 10.47 -20.32 16.87
C ALA A 77 10.86 -19.46 18.08
N LYS A 78 11.29 -20.08 19.18
CA LYS A 78 11.81 -19.39 20.39
C LYS A 78 13.10 -18.59 20.16
N ASP A 79 13.84 -18.87 19.09
CA ASP A 79 15.10 -18.18 18.80
C ASP A 79 14.88 -16.87 18.03
N ILE A 80 13.69 -16.67 17.46
CA ILE A 80 13.29 -15.43 16.75
C ILE A 80 13.39 -14.21 17.68
N ASN A 81 12.79 -14.26 18.87
CA ASN A 81 12.83 -13.13 19.80
C ASN A 81 14.26 -12.82 20.25
N LYS A 82 15.08 -13.86 20.50
CA LYS A 82 16.49 -13.68 20.87
C LYS A 82 17.27 -12.95 19.77
N PHE A 83 17.02 -13.33 18.51
CA PHE A 83 17.61 -12.65 17.36
C PHE A 83 17.25 -11.16 17.38
N TYR A 84 15.97 -10.79 17.50
CA TYR A 84 15.58 -9.38 17.52
C TYR A 84 16.13 -8.62 18.73
N LEU A 85 16.11 -9.21 19.93
CA LEU A 85 16.66 -8.57 21.13
C LEU A 85 18.16 -8.26 21.00
N GLN A 86 18.92 -9.10 20.28
CA GLN A 86 20.37 -8.94 20.12
C GLN A 86 20.76 -8.11 18.88
N ALA A 87 20.07 -8.33 17.76
CA ALA A 87 20.43 -7.75 16.48
C ALA A 87 19.80 -6.37 16.26
N SER A 88 18.56 -6.13 16.75
CA SER A 88 17.84 -4.87 16.45
C SER A 88 18.59 -3.62 16.90
N PRO A 89 19.23 -3.54 18.09
CA PRO A 89 19.99 -2.35 18.50
C PRO A 89 21.18 -2.01 17.60
N GLN A 90 21.66 -2.98 16.81
CA GLN A 90 22.76 -2.79 15.86
C GLN A 90 22.25 -2.58 14.43
N ILE A 91 21.09 -3.14 14.09
CA ILE A 91 20.39 -2.88 12.82
C ILE A 91 19.83 -1.46 12.80
N PHE A 92 19.22 -1.02 13.90
CA PHE A 92 18.58 0.29 14.06
C PHE A 92 19.15 1.06 15.25
N PRO A 93 20.44 1.43 15.22
CA PRO A 93 21.07 2.12 16.34
C PRO A 93 20.28 3.36 16.75
N GLN A 94 19.90 3.44 18.03
CA GLN A 94 19.27 4.62 18.60
C GLN A 94 20.39 5.62 18.94
N GLU A 95 20.52 6.69 18.16
CA GLU A 95 21.58 7.69 18.38
C GLU A 95 21.46 8.35 19.77
N SER A 96 22.59 8.54 20.47
CA SER A 96 22.69 9.48 21.58
C SER A 96 22.88 10.90 21.05
N GLU A 97 22.25 11.89 21.68
CA GLU A 97 22.29 13.33 21.29
C GLU A 97 23.70 13.90 21.01
N GLU A 98 24.77 13.28 21.53
CA GLU A 98 26.16 13.75 21.42
C GLU A 98 26.88 13.36 20.12
N SER A 99 26.34 12.46 19.29
CA SER A 99 27.05 11.95 18.10
C SER A 99 26.88 12.83 16.84
N GLN A 100 26.11 13.92 16.95
CA GLN A 100 25.70 14.75 15.81
C GLN A 100 26.83 15.59 15.16
N GLU A 101 28.03 15.65 15.76
CA GLU A 101 29.11 16.56 15.34
C GLU A 101 30.24 15.97 14.47
N LEU A 102 30.47 14.65 14.41
CA LEU A 102 31.78 14.15 13.97
C LEU A 102 31.90 13.40 12.63
N VAL A 103 30.83 13.16 11.87
CA VAL A 103 30.93 12.31 10.65
C VAL A 103 30.67 13.05 9.31
N ALA A 104 30.23 14.31 9.33
CA ALA A 104 29.95 15.05 8.09
C ALA A 104 31.19 15.77 7.53
N MET A 105 32.14 15.02 6.98
CA MET A 105 33.18 15.61 6.12
C MET A 105 33.56 14.62 5.02
N HIS A 106 32.89 14.72 3.87
CA HIS A 106 33.51 14.86 2.54
C HIS A 106 32.49 14.68 1.41
N SER A 107 32.65 15.54 0.40
CA SER A 107 32.16 15.46 -0.99
C SER A 107 30.76 16.02 -1.31
N LEU A 108 30.74 17.26 -1.83
CA LEU A 108 30.04 17.64 -3.06
C LEU A 108 30.31 19.13 -3.40
N ASN A 109 30.56 19.42 -4.69
CA ASN A 109 31.03 20.74 -5.18
C ASN A 109 30.05 21.92 -4.99
N TRP A 110 28.78 21.67 -4.63
CA TRP A 110 27.79 22.72 -4.35
C TRP A 110 27.92 23.32 -2.94
N TYR A 111 28.51 22.58 -1.99
CA TYR A 111 28.80 23.02 -0.62
C TYR A 111 29.70 24.26 -0.60
N THR A 112 30.69 24.32 -1.50
CA THR A 112 31.58 25.49 -1.63
C THR A 112 30.88 26.74 -2.16
N THR A 113 29.76 26.56 -2.87
CA THR A 113 28.97 27.64 -3.47
C THR A 113 27.94 28.18 -2.47
N ILE A 114 27.32 27.32 -1.68
CA ILE A 114 26.41 27.72 -0.60
C ILE A 114 27.18 28.32 0.57
N THR A 115 28.31 27.76 0.98
CA THR A 115 29.16 28.36 2.02
C THR A 115 29.72 29.74 1.61
N LYS A 116 29.93 30.00 0.31
CA LYS A 116 30.23 31.35 -0.21
C LYS A 116 29.05 32.32 -0.09
N TRP A 117 27.83 31.83 -0.29
CA TRP A 117 26.60 32.62 -0.18
C TRP A 117 26.23 32.90 1.28
N VAL A 118 26.37 31.91 2.15
CA VAL A 118 26.25 32.04 3.61
C VAL A 118 27.33 32.98 4.15
N LYS A 119 28.54 32.99 3.55
CA LYS A 119 29.59 34.02 3.79
C LYS A 119 29.29 35.42 3.25
N LEU A 120 28.28 35.61 2.40
CA LEU A 120 27.79 36.94 2.03
C LEU A 120 26.72 37.43 3.01
N VAL A 121 25.86 36.52 3.50
CA VAL A 121 24.91 36.77 4.59
C VAL A 121 25.62 37.04 5.94
N TRP A 122 26.77 36.38 6.16
CA TRP A 122 27.76 36.54 7.23
C TRP A 122 28.15 37.98 7.56
N ASN A 123 28.13 38.88 6.57
CA ASN A 123 28.53 40.27 6.79
C ASN A 123 27.40 41.15 7.35
N LYS A 124 26.16 40.65 7.51
CA LYS A 124 25.00 41.50 7.82
C LYS A 124 24.04 41.01 8.93
N TYR A 125 24.01 39.72 9.29
CA TYR A 125 23.14 39.21 10.37
C TYR A 125 23.88 38.33 11.39
N SER A 126 23.42 38.33 12.64
CA SER A 126 24.09 37.73 13.81
C SER A 126 24.26 36.20 13.73
N ASP A 127 25.28 35.69 14.44
CA ASP A 127 25.70 34.27 14.51
C ASP A 127 24.55 33.26 14.75
N GLN A 128 23.45 33.70 15.35
CA GLN A 128 22.30 32.87 15.72
C GLN A 128 21.45 32.43 14.51
N VAL A 129 21.34 33.27 13.48
CA VAL A 129 20.63 32.93 12.23
C VAL A 129 21.49 32.00 11.36
N TYR A 130 22.82 32.19 11.38
CA TYR A 130 23.78 31.32 10.71
C TYR A 130 23.69 29.88 11.21
N HIS A 131 23.74 29.66 12.53
CA HIS A 131 23.64 28.32 13.10
C HIS A 131 22.30 27.67 12.81
N SER A 132 21.20 28.44 12.82
CA SER A 132 19.86 27.91 12.54
C SER A 132 19.71 27.50 11.07
N VAL A 133 20.22 28.29 10.12
CA VAL A 133 20.12 27.98 8.68
C VAL A 133 21.13 26.92 8.25
N GLU A 134 22.36 26.93 8.79
CA GLU A 134 23.34 25.87 8.53
C GLU A 134 22.90 24.55 9.16
N ALA A 135 22.39 24.56 10.40
CA ALA A 135 21.83 23.36 11.02
C ALA A 135 20.63 22.84 10.23
N PHE A 136 19.77 23.74 9.73
CA PHE A 136 18.64 23.36 8.88
C PHE A 136 19.06 22.80 7.52
N ILE A 137 20.07 23.36 6.85
CA ILE A 137 20.61 22.83 5.59
C ILE A 137 21.30 21.49 5.82
N ARG A 138 22.13 21.37 6.86
CA ARG A 138 22.76 20.10 7.27
C ARG A 138 21.74 19.05 7.71
N TRP A 139 20.61 19.49 8.27
CA TRP A 139 19.48 18.63 8.62
C TRP A 139 18.75 18.17 7.36
N ILE A 140 18.49 19.05 6.38
CA ILE A 140 17.95 18.67 5.07
C ILE A 140 18.89 17.70 4.35
N GLU A 141 20.19 17.97 4.31
CA GLU A 141 21.18 17.06 3.70
C GLU A 141 21.13 15.67 4.34
N ARG A 142 21.07 15.58 5.67
CA ARG A 142 21.04 14.31 6.41
C ARG A 142 19.70 13.58 6.32
N ALA A 143 18.60 14.30 6.47
CA ALA A 143 17.26 13.72 6.54
C ALA A 143 16.63 13.47 5.17
N ALA A 144 17.17 14.08 4.11
CA ALA A 144 16.51 14.09 2.80
C ALA A 144 17.34 13.46 1.67
N LEU A 145 18.68 13.39 1.75
CA LEU A 145 19.51 12.79 0.68
C LEU A 145 20.05 11.39 1.00
N ARG A 146 19.74 10.81 2.17
CA ARG A 146 20.23 9.47 2.55
C ARG A 146 19.13 8.66 3.24
N PRO A 147 19.16 7.32 3.11
CA PRO A 147 18.31 6.47 3.94
C PRO A 147 18.69 6.64 5.42
N LYS A 148 17.72 6.42 6.31
CA LYS A 148 17.95 6.54 7.76
C LYS A 148 19.05 5.57 8.25
N TYR A 149 19.16 4.41 7.61
CA TYR A 149 20.14 3.37 7.92
C TYR A 149 20.84 2.87 6.64
N ASP A 150 22.12 2.52 6.74
CA ASP A 150 22.93 2.06 5.60
C ASP A 150 22.67 0.59 5.18
N GLY A 151 22.00 -0.17 6.04
CA GLY A 151 21.71 -1.60 5.85
C GLY A 151 22.91 -2.54 5.96
N PHE A 152 24.13 -2.06 6.17
CA PHE A 152 25.34 -2.88 6.16
C PHE A 152 25.30 -3.98 7.22
N TYR A 153 24.92 -3.63 8.45
CA TYR A 153 24.84 -4.58 9.54
C TYR A 153 23.75 -5.63 9.31
N LEU A 154 22.59 -5.22 8.79
CA LEU A 154 21.50 -6.12 8.42
C LEU A 154 21.96 -7.13 7.36
N HIS A 155 22.61 -6.66 6.29
CA HIS A 155 23.12 -7.53 5.22
C HIS A 155 24.15 -8.52 5.75
N LYS A 156 25.08 -8.06 6.60
CA LYS A 156 26.08 -8.92 7.24
C LYS A 156 25.41 -10.02 8.06
N MET A 157 24.46 -9.65 8.92
CA MET A 157 23.74 -10.59 9.78
C MET A 157 22.96 -11.64 8.97
N ILE A 158 22.24 -11.21 7.93
CA ILE A 158 21.49 -12.12 7.04
C ILE A 158 22.43 -13.10 6.35
N ARG A 159 23.59 -12.63 5.86
CA ARG A 159 24.58 -13.48 5.18
C ARG A 159 25.24 -14.47 6.12
N GLU A 160 25.59 -14.05 7.34
CA GLU A 160 26.13 -14.94 8.37
C GLU A 160 25.11 -16.01 8.79
N MET A 161 23.84 -15.63 8.88
CA MET A 161 22.75 -16.52 9.26
C MET A 161 22.42 -17.57 8.20
N LEU A 162 22.28 -17.14 6.94
CA LEU A 162 21.75 -17.99 5.87
C LEU A 162 22.85 -18.66 5.05
N GLY A 163 24.05 -18.07 5.00
CA GLY A 163 25.14 -18.52 4.13
C GLY A 163 24.75 -18.48 2.66
N ASP A 164 25.24 -19.44 1.88
CA ASP A 164 25.01 -19.51 0.42
C ASP A 164 23.72 -20.25 0.03
N LYS A 165 22.81 -20.47 0.98
CA LYS A 165 21.55 -21.18 0.73
C LYS A 165 20.69 -20.44 -0.29
N LYS A 166 20.00 -21.20 -1.13
CA LYS A 166 19.09 -20.73 -2.18
C LYS A 166 17.64 -20.99 -1.83
N LEU A 167 16.76 -20.26 -2.50
CA LEU A 167 15.31 -20.37 -2.33
C LEU A 167 14.76 -21.77 -2.58
N SER A 168 15.33 -22.55 -3.51
CA SER A 168 14.90 -23.93 -3.78
C SER A 168 15.16 -24.90 -2.63
N GLU A 169 16.11 -24.57 -1.74
CA GLU A 169 16.59 -25.42 -0.65
C GLU A 169 15.74 -25.29 0.63
N THR A 170 14.73 -24.41 0.66
CA THR A 170 13.86 -24.28 1.82
C THR A 170 13.09 -25.59 2.09
N LEU A 171 12.91 -25.89 3.38
CA LEU A 171 12.30 -27.13 3.87
C LEU A 171 10.81 -27.26 3.53
N THR A 172 10.11 -26.13 3.51
CA THR A 172 8.71 -26.01 3.06
C THR A 172 8.61 -24.93 1.98
N ASN A 173 7.44 -24.80 1.36
CA ASN A 173 7.23 -23.81 0.31
C ASN A 173 7.15 -22.42 0.92
N VAL A 174 8.06 -21.53 0.54
CA VAL A 174 8.03 -20.14 1.00
C VAL A 174 7.47 -19.21 -0.07
N ILE A 175 6.85 -18.12 0.38
CA ILE A 175 6.33 -17.04 -0.47
C ILE A 175 6.78 -15.70 0.15
N ILE A 176 7.74 -15.03 -0.48
CA ILE A 176 8.30 -13.77 0.02
C ILE A 176 8.13 -12.70 -1.07
N PRO A 177 7.29 -11.67 -0.85
CA PRO A 177 7.14 -10.58 -1.80
C PRO A 177 8.28 -9.55 -1.66
N SER A 178 8.51 -8.85 -2.76
CA SER A 178 9.34 -7.65 -2.89
C SER A 178 8.78 -6.84 -4.07
N PHE A 179 9.20 -5.58 -4.24
CA PHE A 179 8.75 -4.74 -5.35
C PHE A 179 9.93 -4.30 -6.22
N ASP A 180 9.85 -4.50 -7.54
CA ASP A 180 10.90 -4.05 -8.46
C ASP A 180 10.60 -2.65 -8.98
N ILE A 181 11.32 -1.66 -8.47
CA ILE A 181 11.12 -0.23 -8.79
C ILE A 181 11.56 0.15 -10.20
N LYS A 182 12.31 -0.72 -10.89
CA LYS A 182 12.66 -0.50 -12.29
C LYS A 182 11.57 -1.00 -13.23
N LEU A 183 10.95 -2.12 -12.88
CA LEU A 183 9.88 -2.74 -13.68
C LEU A 183 8.48 -2.30 -13.25
N LEU A 184 8.36 -1.61 -12.11
CA LEU A 184 7.12 -1.20 -11.45
C LEU A 184 6.15 -2.37 -11.29
N GLN A 185 6.62 -3.45 -10.66
CA GLN A 185 5.80 -4.63 -10.42
C GLN A 185 6.26 -5.43 -9.19
N PRO A 186 5.33 -6.15 -8.53
CA PRO A 186 5.70 -7.08 -7.47
C PRO A 186 6.53 -8.24 -8.01
N ILE A 187 7.54 -8.64 -7.24
CA ILE A 187 8.33 -9.85 -7.42
C ILE A 187 8.03 -10.79 -6.26
N VAL A 188 7.40 -11.92 -6.57
CA VAL A 188 7.10 -12.96 -5.60
C VAL A 188 8.14 -14.06 -5.68
N PHE A 189 9.02 -14.12 -4.67
CA PHE A 189 9.95 -15.22 -4.51
C PHE A 189 9.20 -16.43 -3.94
N SER A 190 9.17 -17.53 -4.70
CA SER A 190 8.50 -18.77 -4.31
C SER A 190 9.42 -19.98 -4.50
N THR A 191 9.45 -20.88 -3.52
CA THR A 191 10.20 -22.15 -3.60
C THR A 191 9.80 -22.96 -4.82
N LEU A 192 8.50 -23.03 -5.11
CA LEU A 192 7.97 -23.79 -6.24
C LEU A 192 8.40 -23.16 -7.58
N LYS A 193 8.46 -21.82 -7.67
CA LYS A 193 9.02 -21.13 -8.85
C LYS A 193 10.52 -21.40 -9.00
N ALA A 194 11.27 -21.31 -7.90
CA ALA A 194 12.71 -21.56 -7.87
C ALA A 194 13.09 -23.00 -8.28
N ARG A 195 12.30 -24.00 -7.88
CA ARG A 195 12.52 -25.41 -8.26
C ARG A 195 12.22 -25.69 -9.74
N ARG A 196 11.36 -24.88 -10.39
CA ARG A 196 11.01 -25.02 -11.81
C ARG A 196 11.94 -24.25 -12.74
N ASP A 197 12.48 -23.12 -12.29
CA ASP A 197 13.31 -22.25 -13.12
C ASP A 197 14.44 -21.58 -12.35
N ASP A 198 15.68 -21.83 -12.78
CA ASP A 198 16.89 -21.31 -12.14
C ASP A 198 16.94 -19.77 -12.08
N LEU A 199 16.29 -19.07 -13.01
CA LEU A 199 16.20 -17.59 -12.98
C LEU A 199 15.33 -17.07 -11.82
N HIS A 200 14.58 -17.95 -11.16
CA HIS A 200 13.78 -17.66 -9.97
C HIS A 200 14.44 -18.20 -8.69
N ASN A 201 15.57 -18.92 -8.80
CA ASN A 201 16.26 -19.53 -7.67
C ASN A 201 17.33 -18.59 -7.07
N ALA A 202 16.86 -17.51 -6.46
CA ALA A 202 17.70 -16.50 -5.83
C ALA A 202 18.43 -17.03 -4.56
N PRO A 203 19.61 -16.50 -4.21
CA PRO A 203 20.17 -16.67 -2.87
C PRO A 203 19.18 -16.18 -1.82
N LEU A 204 18.95 -16.98 -0.78
CA LEU A 204 17.93 -16.68 0.22
C LEU A 204 18.29 -15.40 1.01
N GLY A 205 19.58 -15.14 1.22
CA GLY A 205 20.06 -13.89 1.80
C GLY A 205 19.69 -12.66 0.97
N ASP A 206 19.79 -12.73 -0.36
CA ASP A 206 19.39 -11.63 -1.24
C ASP A 206 17.87 -11.39 -1.19
N VAL A 207 17.08 -12.46 -1.11
CA VAL A 207 15.62 -12.39 -0.94
C VAL A 207 15.24 -11.69 0.36
N CYS A 208 15.88 -12.07 1.48
CA CYS A 208 15.64 -11.45 2.79
C CYS A 208 16.05 -9.97 2.81
N ILE A 209 17.18 -9.62 2.20
CA ILE A 209 17.60 -8.22 2.09
C ILE A 209 16.58 -7.42 1.27
N SER A 210 16.16 -7.94 0.12
CA SER A 210 15.18 -7.28 -0.75
C SER A 210 13.84 -7.06 -0.08
N THR A 211 13.28 -8.07 0.58
CA THR A 211 11.97 -7.93 1.23
C THR A 211 12.00 -6.99 2.42
N SER A 212 13.16 -6.72 3.03
CA SER A 212 13.32 -5.81 4.18
C SER A 212 13.80 -4.40 3.82
N ALA A 213 14.08 -4.10 2.55
CA ALA A 213 14.63 -2.82 2.11
C ALA A 213 13.58 -1.70 2.08
N ALA A 214 13.07 -1.30 3.25
CA ALA A 214 11.96 -0.37 3.39
C ALA A 214 12.34 1.03 2.87
N PRO A 215 11.55 1.62 1.94
CA PRO A 215 11.75 3.01 1.51
C PRO A 215 11.91 3.93 2.71
N TYR A 216 12.72 4.99 2.57
CA TYR A 216 13.16 5.89 3.66
C TYR A 216 14.12 5.28 4.69
N PHE A 217 13.88 4.05 5.17
CA PHE A 217 14.69 3.42 6.21
C PHE A 217 15.99 2.81 5.67
N LEU A 218 15.90 2.08 4.56
CA LEU A 218 17.00 1.29 4.01
C LEU A 218 17.14 1.54 2.50
N PRO A 219 18.36 1.44 1.95
CA PRO A 219 18.58 1.61 0.52
C PRO A 219 17.93 0.48 -0.29
N PRO A 220 17.43 0.74 -1.50
CA PRO A 220 17.01 -0.31 -2.43
C PRO A 220 18.14 -1.30 -2.72
N TYR A 221 17.79 -2.57 -2.92
CA TYR A 221 18.75 -3.65 -3.13
C TYR A 221 18.82 -4.11 -4.58
N TYR A 222 20.03 -4.14 -5.14
CA TYR A 222 20.29 -4.65 -6.48
C TYR A 222 21.05 -5.98 -6.43
N PHE A 223 20.57 -6.96 -7.19
CA PHE A 223 21.35 -8.16 -7.51
C PHE A 223 20.95 -8.74 -8.87
N GLN A 224 21.69 -9.75 -9.32
CA GLN A 224 21.41 -10.43 -10.59
C GLN A 224 21.63 -11.93 -10.47
N ILE A 225 20.81 -12.70 -11.17
CA ILE A 225 20.93 -14.14 -11.31
C ILE A 225 21.35 -14.45 -12.74
N ASN A 226 22.42 -15.23 -12.87
CA ASN A 226 22.90 -15.74 -14.15
C ASN A 226 22.52 -17.22 -14.27
N SER A 227 21.81 -17.58 -15.33
CA SER A 227 21.48 -18.95 -15.70
C SER A 227 21.88 -19.21 -17.16
N SER A 228 21.89 -20.48 -17.57
CA SER A 228 22.07 -20.88 -18.97
C SER A 228 21.02 -20.26 -19.91
N LYS A 229 19.84 -19.89 -19.38
CA LYS A 229 18.74 -19.24 -20.11
C LYS A 229 18.89 -17.72 -20.26
N GLY A 230 19.82 -17.10 -19.54
CA GLY A 230 20.05 -15.65 -19.56
C GLY A 230 20.36 -15.05 -18.18
N THR A 231 20.33 -13.72 -18.12
CA THR A 231 20.53 -12.96 -16.88
C THR A 231 19.26 -12.24 -16.49
N LYS A 232 18.81 -12.43 -15.24
CA LYS A 232 17.70 -11.66 -14.64
C LYS A 232 18.27 -10.70 -13.62
N LYS A 233 17.94 -9.41 -13.75
CA LYS A 233 18.37 -8.33 -12.85
C LYS A 233 17.20 -7.91 -11.98
N PHE A 234 17.49 -7.60 -10.73
CA PHE A 234 16.51 -7.27 -9.70
C PHE A 234 16.87 -5.90 -9.10
N ASN A 235 15.89 -4.99 -9.02
CA ASN A 235 16.06 -3.66 -8.42
C ASN A 235 14.96 -3.48 -7.37
N LEU A 236 15.21 -3.98 -6.16
CA LEU A 236 14.16 -4.37 -5.24
C LEU A 236 14.09 -3.49 -4.00
N VAL A 237 12.87 -3.28 -3.54
CA VAL A 237 12.55 -2.66 -2.25
C VAL A 237 11.63 -3.58 -1.45
N ASP A 238 11.35 -3.18 -0.21
CA ASP A 238 10.58 -3.95 0.76
C ASP A 238 9.28 -4.50 0.18
N GLY A 239 8.96 -5.74 0.57
CA GLY A 239 7.74 -6.40 0.17
C GLY A 239 6.46 -5.70 0.65
N GLY A 240 6.54 -4.85 1.67
CA GLY A 240 5.45 -4.05 2.22
C GLY A 240 4.88 -3.07 1.20
N VAL A 241 5.70 -2.60 0.27
CA VAL A 241 5.24 -1.80 -0.89
C VAL A 241 4.26 -2.61 -1.73
N ALA A 242 4.47 -3.93 -1.86
CA ALA A 242 3.62 -4.83 -2.62
C ALA A 242 2.46 -5.41 -1.78
N ALA A 243 2.78 -6.04 -0.64
CA ALA A 243 1.81 -6.62 0.29
C ALA A 243 2.44 -6.75 1.69
N ASN A 244 2.12 -5.81 2.59
CA ASN A 244 2.61 -5.88 3.97
C ASN A 244 2.02 -7.04 4.77
N ASN A 245 0.72 -7.31 4.60
CA ASN A 245 0.05 -8.55 4.96
C ASN A 245 0.01 -9.50 3.74
N PRO A 246 0.92 -10.49 3.64
CA PRO A 246 1.02 -11.34 2.45
C PRO A 246 -0.04 -12.44 2.39
N THR A 247 -1.07 -12.42 3.24
CA THR A 247 -2.01 -13.54 3.38
C THR A 247 -2.83 -13.77 2.11
N LEU A 248 -3.39 -12.71 1.52
CA LEU A 248 -4.14 -12.82 0.27
C LEU A 248 -3.23 -13.24 -0.90
N LEU A 249 -2.02 -12.68 -0.96
CA LEU A 249 -0.99 -13.06 -1.93
C LEU A 249 -0.63 -14.56 -1.82
N ALA A 250 -0.48 -15.06 -0.59
CA ALA A 250 -0.17 -16.45 -0.32
C ALA A 250 -1.29 -17.38 -0.82
N ILE A 251 -2.56 -17.05 -0.51
CA ILE A 251 -3.72 -17.81 -0.98
C ILE A 251 -3.77 -17.82 -2.52
N SER A 252 -3.54 -16.68 -3.16
CA SER A 252 -3.52 -16.56 -4.63
C SER A 252 -2.41 -17.41 -5.26
N GLU A 253 -1.19 -17.32 -4.74
CA GLU A 253 -0.06 -18.10 -5.23
C GLU A 253 -0.26 -19.60 -5.00
N VAL A 254 -0.77 -20.02 -3.84
CA VAL A 254 -1.12 -21.43 -3.56
C VAL A 254 -2.16 -21.94 -4.55
N THR A 255 -3.22 -21.16 -4.78
CA THR A 255 -4.30 -21.50 -5.72
C THR A 255 -3.78 -21.65 -7.14
N LYS A 256 -2.89 -20.74 -7.56
CA LYS A 256 -2.22 -20.78 -8.86
C LYS A 256 -1.36 -22.03 -9.02
N GLU A 257 -0.55 -22.35 -8.02
CA GLU A 257 0.34 -23.51 -8.06
C GLU A 257 -0.43 -24.83 -8.07
N MET A 258 -1.55 -24.91 -7.37
CA MET A 258 -2.44 -26.08 -7.42
C MET A 258 -3.11 -26.27 -8.77
N SER A 259 -3.46 -25.17 -9.43
CA SER A 259 -4.05 -25.20 -10.78
C SER A 259 -3.05 -25.69 -11.82
N LEU A 260 -1.77 -25.33 -11.70
CA LEU A 260 -0.70 -25.75 -12.61
C LEU A 260 -0.37 -27.25 -12.51
N ASN A 261 -0.60 -27.87 -11.36
CA ASN A 261 -0.30 -29.28 -11.12
C ASN A 261 -1.42 -30.24 -11.58
N ARG A 262 -2.56 -29.75 -12.09
CA ARG A 262 -3.68 -30.59 -12.56
C ARG A 262 -3.80 -30.55 -14.09
N LYS A 263 -4.13 -31.72 -14.68
CA LYS A 263 -4.17 -31.95 -16.14
C LYS A 263 -5.21 -31.15 -16.92
N ASP A 264 -6.10 -30.39 -16.28
CA ASP A 264 -7.15 -29.64 -16.96
C ASP A 264 -7.28 -28.19 -16.41
N PRO A 265 -6.78 -27.18 -17.14
CA PRO A 265 -6.67 -25.79 -16.66
C PRO A 265 -7.95 -24.95 -16.83
N CYS A 266 -8.95 -25.41 -17.57
CA CYS A 266 -10.11 -24.59 -17.96
C CYS A 266 -11.38 -24.81 -17.11
N LEU A 267 -11.39 -25.76 -16.19
CA LEU A 267 -12.59 -26.07 -15.41
C LEU A 267 -12.21 -26.69 -14.07
N ASN A 268 -11.98 -25.91 -13.02
CA ASN A 268 -11.87 -26.47 -11.65
C ASN A 268 -12.14 -25.42 -10.56
N ASN A 269 -13.25 -25.58 -9.83
CA ASN A 269 -13.48 -24.90 -8.56
C ASN A 269 -12.44 -25.41 -7.55
N MET A 270 -11.49 -24.54 -7.18
CA MET A 270 -10.66 -24.78 -5.99
C MET A 270 -11.58 -24.80 -4.78
N ASP A 271 -11.53 -25.89 -4.02
CA ASP A 271 -12.32 -26.03 -2.81
C ASP A 271 -11.60 -25.30 -1.66
N TYR A 272 -11.87 -24.00 -1.55
CA TYR A 272 -11.29 -23.14 -0.51
C TYR A 272 -11.63 -23.60 0.92
N SER A 273 -12.60 -24.52 1.09
CA SER A 273 -12.86 -25.17 2.39
C SER A 273 -11.67 -25.93 2.95
N LYS A 274 -10.71 -26.29 2.10
CA LYS A 274 -9.49 -27.03 2.46
C LYS A 274 -8.34 -26.15 2.91
N LEU A 275 -8.44 -24.83 2.75
CA LEU A 275 -7.41 -23.92 3.23
C LEU A 275 -7.56 -23.74 4.74
N LEU A 276 -6.45 -23.91 5.47
CA LEU A 276 -6.32 -23.54 6.87
C LEU A 276 -5.22 -22.47 6.98
N VAL A 277 -5.61 -21.26 7.34
CA VAL A 277 -4.77 -20.06 7.25
C VAL A 277 -4.58 -19.44 8.64
N LEU A 278 -3.32 -19.38 9.09
CA LEU A 278 -2.90 -18.60 10.24
C LEU A 278 -2.19 -17.33 9.75
N SER A 279 -2.75 -16.17 10.05
CA SER A 279 -2.18 -14.86 9.72
C SER A 279 -1.75 -14.14 10.99
N LEU A 280 -0.49 -13.73 11.06
CA LEU A 280 0.12 -13.09 12.23
C LEU A 280 0.55 -11.66 11.88
N GLY A 281 -0.11 -10.69 12.49
CA GLY A 281 0.26 -9.29 12.37
C GLY A 281 1.34 -8.87 13.36
N THR A 282 2.05 -7.78 13.03
CA THR A 282 3.06 -7.18 13.94
C THR A 282 2.48 -6.11 14.86
N GLY A 283 1.17 -5.92 14.85
CA GLY A 283 0.48 -4.86 15.58
C GLY A 283 0.49 -3.50 14.86
N SER A 284 -0.52 -2.70 15.20
CA SER A 284 -0.73 -1.33 14.74
C SER A 284 -0.89 -0.38 15.93
N SER A 285 -0.61 0.90 15.72
CA SER A 285 -0.77 1.94 16.74
C SER A 285 -2.22 2.08 17.18
N LYS A 286 -2.43 2.41 18.46
CA LYS A 286 -3.73 2.70 19.03
C LYS A 286 -4.31 3.91 18.32
N ARG A 287 -5.38 3.69 17.57
CA ARG A 287 -6.02 4.68 16.68
C ARG A 287 -6.60 5.91 17.41
N ASP A 288 -6.60 5.92 18.75
CA ASP A 288 -7.00 7.06 19.60
C ASP A 288 -5.94 8.18 19.65
N GLU A 289 -4.66 7.88 19.38
CA GLU A 289 -3.61 8.89 19.17
C GLU A 289 -3.71 9.39 17.72
N LYS A 290 -4.80 10.11 17.45
CA LYS A 290 -5.14 10.73 16.16
C LYS A 290 -3.94 11.49 15.60
N LEU A 291 -3.63 11.28 14.32
CA LEU A 291 -2.79 12.22 13.59
C LEU A 291 -3.46 13.60 13.70
N GLU A 292 -2.76 14.59 14.27
CA GLU A 292 -3.26 15.95 14.34
C GLU A 292 -3.24 16.56 12.94
N VAL A 293 -4.33 16.35 12.22
CA VAL A 293 -4.57 16.97 10.92
C VAL A 293 -4.98 18.43 11.20
N GLY A 294 -4.03 19.35 10.99
CA GLY A 294 -4.25 20.80 11.07
C GLY A 294 -5.06 21.31 9.88
N ASP A 295 -4.61 22.41 9.26
CA ASP A 295 -5.23 22.89 8.02
C ASP A 295 -4.84 22.00 6.84
N GLY A 296 -5.81 21.28 6.27
CA GLY A 296 -5.64 20.38 5.11
C GLY A 296 -5.04 21.06 3.88
N GLN A 297 -5.22 22.37 3.73
CA GLN A 297 -4.63 23.16 2.63
C GLN A 297 -3.11 23.36 2.79
N THR A 298 -2.59 23.25 4.00
CA THR A 298 -1.15 23.31 4.31
C THR A 298 -0.52 21.92 4.47
N TRP A 299 -1.26 20.87 4.13
CA TRP A 299 -0.81 19.49 4.24
C TRP A 299 0.01 19.06 3.02
N GLY A 300 1.21 19.62 2.90
CA GLY A 300 2.16 19.36 1.82
C GLY A 300 3.14 18.22 2.10
N LEU A 301 4.24 18.21 1.34
CA LEU A 301 5.29 17.21 1.42
C LEU A 301 5.87 17.04 2.84
N PHE A 302 6.12 18.15 3.55
CA PHE A 302 6.62 18.10 4.92
C PHE A 302 5.66 17.34 5.83
N SER A 303 4.35 17.61 5.77
CA SER A 303 3.37 16.94 6.62
C SER A 303 3.18 15.46 6.28
N TRP A 304 3.37 15.07 5.01
CA TRP A 304 3.29 13.66 4.57
C TRP A 304 4.54 12.83 4.91
N PHE A 305 5.73 13.43 4.96
CA PHE A 305 6.99 12.71 5.17
C PHE A 305 7.66 12.97 6.53
N MET A 306 7.32 14.07 7.20
CA MET A 306 7.85 14.48 8.50
C MET A 306 6.71 14.63 9.49
N GLY A 307 6.21 13.50 9.97
CA GLY A 307 5.25 13.44 11.05
C GLY A 307 5.86 13.80 12.41
N PRO A 308 5.03 14.05 13.44
CA PRO A 308 5.52 14.32 14.79
C PRO A 308 6.46 13.20 15.27
N ASN A 309 7.50 13.51 16.06
CA ASN A 309 8.42 12.52 16.62
C ASN A 309 9.13 11.58 15.60
N GLY A 310 9.26 12.00 14.34
CA GLY A 310 10.07 11.28 13.33
C GLY A 310 9.36 10.15 12.58
N THR A 311 8.03 10.14 12.51
CA THR A 311 7.27 9.22 11.65
C THR A 311 7.14 9.70 10.22
N ASN A 312 6.73 8.77 9.34
CA ASN A 312 6.40 9.03 7.96
C ASN A 312 4.91 8.73 7.73
N PRO A 313 4.02 9.74 7.89
CA PRO A 313 2.59 9.55 7.76
C PRO A 313 2.16 8.89 6.46
N LEU A 314 2.81 9.16 5.33
CA LEU A 314 2.47 8.55 4.04
C LEU A 314 2.69 7.03 4.07
N PHE A 315 3.86 6.59 4.55
CA PHE A 315 4.19 5.17 4.62
C PHE A 315 3.30 4.45 5.63
N ASP A 316 3.11 5.03 6.82
CA ASP A 316 2.27 4.45 7.87
C ASP A 316 0.80 4.32 7.41
N VAL A 317 0.27 5.35 6.75
CA VAL A 317 -1.10 5.35 6.21
C VAL A 317 -1.27 4.27 5.14
N VAL A 318 -0.37 4.19 4.15
CA VAL A 318 -0.50 3.22 3.06
C VAL A 318 -0.36 1.79 3.56
N LEU A 319 0.66 1.49 4.37
CA LEU A 319 0.85 0.13 4.88
C LEU A 319 -0.32 -0.32 5.77
N THR A 320 -0.80 0.57 6.65
CA THR A 320 -1.95 0.28 7.52
C THR A 320 -3.21 0.06 6.69
N ALA A 321 -3.43 0.87 5.65
CA ALA A 321 -4.55 0.70 4.74
C ALA A 321 -4.51 -0.65 4.04
N MET A 322 -3.35 -1.05 3.51
CA MET A 322 -3.18 -2.34 2.83
C MET A 322 -3.44 -3.53 3.77
N ASP A 323 -2.95 -3.47 5.01
CA ASP A 323 -3.16 -4.53 6.00
C ASP A 323 -4.65 -4.69 6.36
N ASP A 324 -5.32 -3.57 6.65
CA ASP A 324 -6.74 -3.53 6.99
C ASP A 324 -7.60 -4.06 5.83
N MET A 325 -7.30 -3.65 4.58
CA MET A 325 -8.06 -4.10 3.41
C MET A 325 -7.93 -5.61 3.19
N VAL A 326 -6.72 -6.18 3.33
CA VAL A 326 -6.53 -7.64 3.22
C VAL A 326 -7.34 -8.38 4.29
N ASP A 327 -7.36 -7.88 5.53
CA ASP A 327 -8.12 -8.53 6.61
C ASP A 327 -9.64 -8.40 6.42
N ILE A 328 -10.13 -7.26 5.91
CA ILE A 328 -11.55 -7.08 5.53
C ILE A 328 -11.93 -8.09 4.44
N TYR A 329 -11.12 -8.20 3.37
CA TYR A 329 -11.39 -9.12 2.27
C TYR A 329 -11.45 -10.57 2.73
N LEU A 330 -10.45 -11.02 3.49
CA LEU A 330 -10.38 -12.39 3.98
C LEU A 330 -11.46 -12.66 5.04
N SER A 331 -11.78 -11.68 5.87
CA SER A 331 -12.86 -11.79 6.84
C SER A 331 -14.19 -12.03 6.15
N VAL A 332 -14.53 -11.31 5.08
CA VAL A 332 -15.78 -11.58 4.37
C VAL A 332 -15.75 -12.92 3.65
N PHE A 333 -14.62 -13.25 3.02
CA PHE A 333 -14.42 -14.51 2.33
C PHE A 333 -14.62 -15.73 3.24
N PHE A 334 -14.11 -15.70 4.48
CA PHE A 334 -14.23 -16.81 5.42
C PHE A 334 -15.46 -16.71 6.33
N GLN A 335 -15.85 -15.53 6.84
CA GLN A 335 -16.94 -15.38 7.82
C GLN A 335 -18.32 -15.71 7.24
N ASN A 336 -18.56 -15.39 5.97
CA ASN A 336 -19.83 -15.72 5.28
C ASN A 336 -19.85 -17.17 4.75
N SER A 337 -18.77 -17.92 4.94
CA SER A 337 -18.66 -19.32 4.53
C SER A 337 -18.91 -20.29 5.69
N ARG A 338 -19.16 -21.56 5.36
CA ARG A 338 -19.25 -22.65 6.35
C ARG A 338 -17.92 -22.92 7.08
N PHE A 339 -16.83 -22.25 6.68
CA PHE A 339 -15.46 -22.53 7.11
C PHE A 339 -14.80 -21.34 7.83
N LYS A 340 -15.60 -20.47 8.47
CA LYS A 340 -15.12 -19.30 9.22
C LYS A 340 -13.98 -19.55 10.21
N ASP A 341 -13.89 -20.76 10.77
CA ASP A 341 -12.85 -21.13 11.73
C ASP A 341 -11.53 -21.55 11.09
N ASN A 342 -11.47 -21.61 9.76
CA ASN A 342 -10.26 -21.97 9.02
C ASN A 342 -9.32 -20.77 8.78
N TYR A 343 -9.79 -19.54 9.01
CA TYR A 343 -8.95 -18.34 9.00
C TYR A 343 -8.80 -17.81 10.42
N LEU A 344 -7.56 -17.73 10.90
CA LEU A 344 -7.22 -17.15 12.19
C LEU A 344 -6.23 -16.02 11.98
N ARG A 345 -6.70 -14.77 12.17
CA ARG A 345 -5.87 -13.57 12.27
C ARG A 345 -5.55 -13.30 13.74
N ILE A 346 -4.27 -13.06 14.05
CA ILE A 346 -3.83 -12.59 15.37
C ILE A 346 -3.13 -11.24 15.16
N GLN A 347 -3.76 -10.18 15.63
CA GLN A 347 -3.32 -8.80 15.46
C GLN A 347 -3.58 -8.01 16.75
N ILE A 348 -2.81 -6.95 16.96
CA ILE A 348 -3.02 -6.00 18.06
C ILE A 348 -3.14 -4.57 17.54
N ASP A 349 -4.28 -3.92 17.81
CA ASP A 349 -4.58 -2.57 17.28
C ASP A 349 -4.49 -1.47 18.34
N SER A 350 -3.71 -1.71 19.39
CA SER A 350 -3.65 -0.84 20.57
C SER A 350 -2.24 -0.56 21.06
N LEU A 351 -1.23 -0.60 20.18
CA LEU A 351 0.16 -0.27 20.55
C LEU A 351 0.28 1.23 20.80
N LYS A 352 1.05 1.65 21.81
CA LYS A 352 1.41 3.07 21.93
C LYS A 352 2.25 3.48 20.73
N TYR A 353 2.24 4.76 20.37
CA TYR A 353 3.03 5.27 19.25
C TYR A 353 4.50 4.82 19.25
N THR A 354 5.21 4.95 20.38
CA THR A 354 6.61 4.54 20.49
C THR A 354 6.82 3.03 20.31
N GLN A 355 5.80 2.22 20.60
CA GLN A 355 5.79 0.77 20.43
C GLN A 355 5.45 0.37 18.99
N ALA A 356 4.65 1.19 18.30
CA ALA A 356 4.27 0.97 16.92
C ALA A 356 5.39 1.34 15.93
N ALA A 357 6.37 2.16 16.32
CA ALA A 357 7.52 2.49 15.50
C ALA A 357 8.31 1.23 15.08
N THR A 358 8.51 1.07 13.77
CA THR A 358 9.11 -0.14 13.17
C THR A 358 10.62 -0.27 13.40
N ASP A 359 11.29 0.81 13.77
CA ASP A 359 12.74 0.91 13.96
C ASP A 359 13.15 1.24 15.41
N ASN A 360 12.21 1.38 16.36
CA ASN A 360 12.52 1.64 17.76
C ASN A 360 13.09 0.38 18.44
N SER A 361 14.40 0.23 18.38
CA SER A 361 15.12 -0.90 18.96
C SER A 361 15.67 -0.63 20.36
N SER A 362 15.13 0.35 21.09
CA SER A 362 15.49 0.54 22.50
C SER A 362 15.15 -0.72 23.30
N ILE A 363 16.03 -1.13 24.23
CA ILE A 363 15.85 -2.37 25.00
C ILE A 363 14.49 -2.36 25.71
N GLU A 364 14.11 -1.22 26.28
CA GLU A 364 12.80 -1.04 26.91
C GLU A 364 11.64 -1.31 25.94
N ASN A 365 11.72 -0.82 24.69
CA ASN A 365 10.67 -1.07 23.71
C ASN A 365 10.60 -2.55 23.32
N LEU A 366 11.74 -3.19 23.08
CA LEU A 366 11.79 -4.61 22.70
C LEU A 366 11.21 -5.52 23.81
N GLU A 367 11.56 -5.26 25.08
CA GLU A 367 10.99 -5.98 26.23
C GLU A 367 9.48 -5.71 26.38
N ASN A 368 9.05 -4.48 26.14
CA ASN A 368 7.63 -4.12 26.15
C ASN A 368 6.84 -4.84 25.05
N LEU A 369 7.38 -4.95 23.83
CA LEU A 369 6.76 -5.68 22.73
C LEU A 369 6.58 -7.16 23.06
N GLU A 370 7.59 -7.79 23.68
CA GLU A 370 7.49 -9.18 24.14
C GLU A 370 6.42 -9.34 25.23
N LYS A 371 6.36 -8.40 26.18
CA LYS A 371 5.31 -8.40 27.22
C LYS A 371 3.92 -8.27 26.63
N ILE A 372 3.74 -7.35 25.67
CA ILE A 372 2.48 -7.13 24.96
C ILE A 372 2.06 -8.39 24.20
N ALA A 373 2.98 -9.07 23.53
CA ALA A 373 2.70 -10.31 22.82
C ALA A 373 2.25 -11.43 23.77
N ASN A 374 2.88 -11.53 24.95
CA ASN A 374 2.47 -12.48 25.98
C ASN A 374 1.08 -12.17 26.57
N GLU A 375 0.70 -10.89 26.67
CA GLU A 375 -0.64 -10.48 27.06
C GLU A 375 -1.67 -10.76 25.95
N LEU A 376 -1.29 -10.56 24.68
CA LEU A 376 -2.13 -10.83 23.51
C LEU A 376 -2.58 -12.29 23.45
N LEU A 377 -1.72 -13.24 23.78
CA LEU A 377 -2.08 -14.66 23.87
C LEU A 377 -3.28 -14.90 24.80
N LYS A 378 -3.43 -14.11 25.86
CA LYS A 378 -4.50 -14.24 26.87
C LYS A 378 -5.79 -13.52 26.47
N LYS A 379 -5.76 -12.62 25.49
CA LYS A 379 -6.94 -11.86 25.06
C LYS A 379 -7.92 -12.77 24.29
N PRO A 380 -9.24 -12.49 24.35
CA PRO A 380 -10.23 -13.19 23.54
C PRO A 380 -10.02 -12.87 22.05
N VAL A 381 -10.42 -13.81 21.19
CA VAL A 381 -10.46 -13.57 19.74
C VAL A 381 -11.73 -12.83 19.41
N ALA A 382 -11.63 -11.79 18.60
CA ALA A 382 -12.75 -10.99 18.12
C ALA A 382 -12.89 -11.15 16.60
N ALA A 383 -14.13 -11.06 16.10
CA ALA A 383 -14.38 -10.96 14.67
C ALA A 383 -13.98 -9.55 14.18
N VAL A 384 -13.60 -9.41 12.92
CA VAL A 384 -13.31 -8.09 12.33
C VAL A 384 -14.61 -7.42 11.91
N ASN A 385 -14.74 -6.14 12.23
CA ASN A 385 -15.74 -5.23 11.70
C ASN A 385 -15.39 -4.97 10.23
N LEU A 386 -16.30 -5.39 9.36
CA LEU A 386 -16.10 -5.41 7.92
C LEU A 386 -16.14 -4.01 7.26
N GLU A 387 -16.33 -2.95 8.05
CA GLU A 387 -16.39 -1.57 7.60
C GLU A 387 -15.13 -0.79 7.99
N THR A 388 -14.62 -1.02 9.19
CA THR A 388 -13.50 -0.27 9.78
C THR A 388 -12.20 -1.07 9.85
N GLY A 389 -12.27 -2.38 9.60
CA GLY A 389 -11.16 -3.31 9.82
C GLY A 389 -10.88 -3.60 11.30
N LEU A 390 -11.67 -3.06 12.23
CA LEU A 390 -11.43 -3.18 13.67
C LEU A 390 -12.06 -4.42 14.31
N PRO A 391 -11.51 -4.95 15.41
CA PRO A 391 -12.17 -6.03 16.15
C PRO A 391 -13.54 -5.62 16.71
N CYS A 392 -14.58 -6.41 16.45
CA CYS A 392 -15.93 -6.30 17.03
C CYS A 392 -15.92 -6.63 18.53
N ASP A 393 -16.79 -5.99 19.31
CA ASP A 393 -16.95 -6.20 20.77
C ASP A 393 -17.49 -7.59 21.19
N CYS A 394 -17.68 -8.51 20.23
CA CYS A 394 -18.20 -9.85 20.50
C CYS A 394 -17.12 -10.75 21.12
N GLN A 395 -17.24 -11.02 22.43
CA GLN A 395 -16.32 -11.90 23.15
C GLN A 395 -16.48 -13.37 22.72
N MET A 396 -15.48 -13.92 22.03
CA MET A 396 -15.33 -15.38 21.84
C MET A 396 -14.22 -15.94 22.76
N LYS A 397 -14.06 -17.28 22.75
CA LYS A 397 -13.03 -18.02 23.54
C LYS A 397 -11.63 -17.39 23.43
N GLY A 398 -10.81 -17.58 24.46
CA GLY A 398 -9.45 -17.01 24.57
C GLY A 398 -8.51 -17.40 23.41
N GLY A 399 -7.59 -16.50 23.04
CA GLY A 399 -6.59 -16.71 21.98
C GLY A 399 -5.73 -17.96 22.17
N VAL A 400 -5.34 -18.25 23.42
CA VAL A 400 -4.66 -19.51 23.80
C VAL A 400 -5.46 -20.74 23.36
N ASP A 401 -6.77 -20.75 23.54
CA ASP A 401 -7.60 -21.93 23.26
C ASP A 401 -7.73 -22.16 21.75
N LYS A 402 -7.84 -21.08 20.96
CA LYS A 402 -7.82 -21.19 19.49
C LYS A 402 -6.46 -21.68 18.98
N LEU A 403 -5.34 -21.20 19.52
CA LEU A 403 -4.01 -21.69 19.14
C LEU A 403 -3.78 -23.16 19.52
N LYS A 404 -4.30 -23.61 20.68
CA LYS A 404 -4.28 -25.03 21.05
C LYS A 404 -5.16 -25.87 20.12
N ALA A 405 -6.34 -25.37 19.76
CA ALA A 405 -7.22 -26.04 18.80
C ALA A 405 -6.57 -26.13 17.42
N LEU A 406 -5.90 -25.06 16.97
CA LEU A 406 -5.12 -25.05 15.74
C LEU A 406 -3.98 -26.07 15.79
N ALA A 407 -3.18 -26.09 16.86
CA ALA A 407 -2.11 -27.09 17.03
C ALA A 407 -2.66 -28.53 16.98
N SER A 408 -3.80 -28.78 17.62
CA SER A 408 -4.46 -30.09 17.56
C SER A 408 -4.96 -30.41 16.15
N CYS A 409 -5.45 -29.43 15.41
CA CYS A 409 -5.88 -29.59 14.02
C CYS A 409 -4.69 -29.94 13.12
N LEU A 410 -3.58 -29.22 13.26
CA LEU A 410 -2.35 -29.45 12.52
C LEU A 410 -1.82 -30.88 12.75
N VAL A 411 -1.75 -31.36 13.99
CA VAL A 411 -1.26 -32.72 14.28
C VAL A 411 -2.19 -33.81 13.74
N ASN A 412 -3.50 -33.59 13.76
CA ASN A 412 -4.48 -34.63 13.41
C ASN A 412 -4.83 -34.70 11.92
N PHE A 413 -4.74 -33.60 11.18
CA PHE A 413 -5.26 -33.49 9.81
C PHE A 413 -4.22 -33.03 8.78
N HIS A 414 -3.02 -32.61 9.20
CA HIS A 414 -1.97 -32.25 8.26
C HIS A 414 -1.36 -33.51 7.62
N VAL A 415 -1.38 -33.57 6.30
CA VAL A 415 -0.57 -34.48 5.52
C VAL A 415 0.39 -33.61 4.71
N PRO A 416 1.72 -33.68 4.95
CA PRO A 416 2.67 -32.82 4.26
C PRO A 416 2.57 -33.02 2.74
N ILE A 417 2.46 -31.94 1.98
CA ILE A 417 2.58 -31.98 0.52
C ILE A 417 4.06 -32.23 0.17
N VAL A 418 4.48 -33.50 0.22
CA VAL A 418 5.83 -33.90 -0.19
C VAL A 418 5.92 -33.76 -1.71
N SER A 419 6.44 -32.63 -2.19
CA SER A 419 6.93 -32.51 -3.55
C SER A 419 8.19 -33.36 -3.73
N LYS A 420 8.01 -34.68 -3.88
CA LYS A 420 9.08 -35.51 -4.45
C LYS A 420 9.31 -35.04 -5.89
N PRO A 421 10.56 -34.81 -6.30
CA PRO A 421 10.84 -34.56 -7.71
C PRO A 421 10.53 -35.84 -8.47
N ASP A 422 9.48 -35.83 -9.28
CA ASP A 422 9.33 -36.82 -10.34
C ASP A 422 10.45 -36.54 -11.35
N SER A 423 11.57 -37.25 -11.17
CA SER A 423 12.55 -37.45 -12.20
C SER A 423 11.91 -38.30 -13.30
N ASN A 424 11.17 -37.67 -14.22
CA ASN A 424 10.96 -38.05 -15.62
C ASN A 424 9.68 -37.42 -16.18
N SER A 425 9.78 -36.19 -16.70
CA SER A 425 8.98 -35.79 -17.87
C SER A 425 9.63 -34.60 -18.57
N SER A 426 10.67 -34.90 -19.36
CA SER A 426 11.08 -33.99 -20.43
C SER A 426 9.99 -34.00 -21.52
N SER A 427 9.04 -33.09 -21.45
CA SER A 427 8.25 -32.69 -22.62
C SER A 427 8.64 -31.27 -23.01
N ASP A 428 9.58 -31.20 -23.95
CA ASP A 428 9.88 -30.00 -24.74
C ASP A 428 8.61 -29.55 -25.49
N THR A 429 7.92 -28.53 -24.98
CA THR A 429 7.06 -27.70 -25.81
C THR A 429 7.64 -26.30 -25.87
N LYS A 430 8.49 -26.09 -26.89
CA LYS A 430 8.95 -24.78 -27.35
C LYS A 430 7.77 -23.97 -27.87
N GLY A 431 7.17 -23.15 -27.02
CA GLY A 431 6.38 -21.99 -27.42
C GLY A 431 7.22 -20.72 -27.21
N LYS A 432 7.91 -20.24 -28.25
CA LYS A 432 8.45 -18.87 -28.26
C LYS A 432 7.26 -17.92 -28.32
N VAL A 433 6.88 -17.33 -27.18
CA VAL A 433 5.99 -16.16 -27.17
C VAL A 433 6.88 -14.92 -27.30
N ASP A 434 6.82 -14.30 -28.47
CA ASP A 434 7.50 -13.05 -28.79
C ASP A 434 6.72 -11.90 -28.11
N VAL A 435 7.17 -11.48 -26.92
CA VAL A 435 6.50 -10.44 -26.13
C VAL A 435 6.90 -9.06 -26.67
N LYS A 436 6.35 -8.71 -27.83
CA LYS A 436 6.30 -7.32 -28.35
C LYS A 436 4.94 -7.03 -28.94
N LYS A 437 4.00 -6.66 -28.07
CA LYS A 437 2.86 -5.77 -28.34
C LYS A 437 2.32 -5.31 -26.99
N ALA A 438 1.97 -4.03 -26.87
CA ALA A 438 1.34 -3.51 -25.66
C ALA A 438 0.08 -4.34 -25.39
N ILE A 439 0.08 -5.08 -24.29
CA ILE A 439 -1.05 -5.93 -23.90
C ILE A 439 -2.02 -5.01 -23.16
N THR A 440 -3.06 -4.54 -23.84
CA THR A 440 -4.27 -4.09 -23.16
C THR A 440 -4.89 -5.34 -22.53
N ARG A 441 -4.77 -5.50 -21.20
CA ARG A 441 -5.47 -6.58 -20.49
C ARG A 441 -6.94 -6.20 -20.41
N ILE A 442 -7.80 -6.97 -21.06
CA ILE A 442 -9.24 -6.97 -20.82
C ILE A 442 -9.54 -8.38 -20.34
N THR A 443 -9.76 -8.56 -19.04
CA THR A 443 -10.16 -9.84 -18.46
C THR A 443 -11.68 -9.88 -18.44
N ILE A 444 -12.30 -10.68 -19.32
CA ILE A 444 -13.74 -10.93 -19.32
C ILE A 444 -13.94 -12.41 -19.00
N SER A 445 -14.36 -12.70 -17.77
CA SER A 445 -14.78 -14.05 -17.35
C SER A 445 -16.31 -14.09 -17.35
N ILE A 446 -16.90 -14.60 -18.43
CA ILE A 446 -18.36 -14.81 -18.51
C ILE A 446 -18.62 -16.28 -18.19
N VAL A 447 -19.16 -16.55 -17.00
CA VAL A 447 -19.78 -17.84 -16.67
C VAL A 447 -21.28 -17.62 -16.71
N CYS A 448 -21.96 -18.24 -17.68
CA CYS A 448 -23.40 -18.13 -17.85
C CYS A 448 -24.05 -19.38 -17.25
N LEU A 449 -24.74 -19.24 -16.11
CA LEU A 449 -25.56 -20.30 -15.52
C LEU A 449 -26.86 -19.72 -14.95
N GLU A 450 -27.89 -20.55 -14.91
CA GLU A 450 -29.28 -20.20 -14.57
C GLU A 450 -29.40 -19.63 -13.13
N GLY A 451 -29.72 -18.34 -13.02
CA GLY A 451 -29.89 -17.64 -11.74
C GLY A 451 -30.04 -16.12 -11.90
N LYS A 452 -30.39 -15.40 -10.83
CA LYS A 452 -30.39 -13.92 -10.81
C LYS A 452 -28.94 -13.44 -10.65
N LEU A 453 -28.33 -13.06 -11.77
CA LEU A 453 -26.96 -12.53 -11.81
C LEU A 453 -26.86 -11.21 -11.02
N THR A 454 -25.81 -11.07 -10.21
CA THR A 454 -25.41 -9.80 -9.61
C THR A 454 -24.30 -9.18 -10.46
N THR A 455 -24.52 -7.96 -10.95
CA THR A 455 -23.59 -7.28 -11.86
C THR A 455 -22.84 -6.13 -11.18
N ILE A 456 -21.52 -6.11 -11.31
CA ILE A 456 -20.64 -5.10 -10.69
C ILE A 456 -19.78 -4.44 -11.76
N LEU A 457 -19.76 -3.11 -11.79
CA LEU A 457 -18.78 -2.31 -12.52
C LEU A 457 -17.77 -1.76 -11.52
N SER A 458 -16.48 -1.95 -11.76
CA SER A 458 -15.39 -1.39 -10.96
C SER A 458 -14.47 -0.56 -11.85
N ILE A 459 -14.08 0.62 -11.38
CA ILE A 459 -13.26 1.57 -12.13
C ILE A 459 -12.11 2.07 -11.24
N ASP A 460 -10.89 1.86 -11.71
CA ASP A 460 -9.68 2.18 -10.95
C ASP A 460 -9.41 3.69 -10.86
N GLY A 461 -8.55 4.06 -9.90
CA GLY A 461 -7.94 5.39 -9.83
C GLY A 461 -6.90 5.64 -10.92
N GLY A 462 -6.47 6.91 -11.08
CA GLY A 462 -5.47 7.28 -12.08
C GLY A 462 -5.53 8.70 -12.64
N GLY A 463 -6.27 9.61 -12.00
CA GLY A 463 -6.39 11.02 -12.41
C GLY A 463 -6.98 11.18 -13.81
N VAL A 464 -6.36 12.00 -14.66
CA VAL A 464 -6.85 12.30 -16.03
C VAL A 464 -6.96 11.03 -16.91
N ARG A 465 -6.30 9.93 -16.53
CA ARG A 465 -6.40 8.65 -17.24
C ARG A 465 -7.79 8.00 -17.17
N GLY A 466 -8.72 8.52 -16.36
CA GLY A 466 -10.15 8.15 -16.36
C GLY A 466 -10.84 8.27 -17.74
N LEU A 467 -10.23 8.99 -18.68
CA LEU A 467 -10.65 9.00 -20.08
C LEU A 467 -10.64 7.60 -20.73
N ILE A 468 -9.74 6.70 -20.31
CA ILE A 468 -9.64 5.33 -20.84
C ILE A 468 -10.88 4.49 -20.49
N PRO A 469 -11.26 4.32 -19.21
CA PRO A 469 -12.50 3.62 -18.86
C PRO A 469 -13.72 4.34 -19.43
N ALA A 470 -13.75 5.68 -19.46
CA ALA A 470 -14.85 6.43 -20.07
C ALA A 470 -15.06 6.10 -21.57
N ALA A 471 -13.98 5.95 -22.33
CA ALA A 471 -14.04 5.53 -23.74
C ALA A 471 -14.59 4.11 -23.93
N ILE A 472 -14.21 3.18 -23.05
CA ILE A 472 -14.74 1.81 -23.06
C ILE A 472 -16.23 1.81 -22.72
N LEU A 473 -16.63 2.57 -21.69
CA LEU A 473 -18.03 2.70 -21.27
C LEU A 473 -18.90 3.33 -22.37
N ALA A 474 -18.40 4.37 -23.05
CA ALA A 474 -19.11 4.97 -24.19
C ALA A 474 -19.33 3.98 -25.33
N PHE A 475 -18.31 3.16 -25.64
CA PHE A 475 -18.44 2.10 -26.63
C PHE A 475 -19.48 1.05 -26.22
N LEU A 476 -19.43 0.57 -24.97
CA LEU A 476 -20.38 -0.42 -24.44
C LEU A 476 -21.80 0.11 -24.43
N GLU A 477 -22.00 1.35 -23.97
CA GLU A 477 -23.29 2.02 -23.97
C GLU A 477 -23.86 2.15 -25.39
N ALA A 478 -23.04 2.51 -26.38
CA ALA A 478 -23.47 2.57 -27.77
C ALA A 478 -23.84 1.19 -28.36
N GLN A 479 -23.30 0.08 -27.83
CA GLN A 479 -23.77 -1.26 -28.21
C GLN A 479 -25.09 -1.61 -27.52
N LEU A 480 -25.23 -1.29 -26.24
CA LEU A 480 -26.47 -1.52 -25.49
C LEU A 480 -27.63 -0.74 -26.10
N GLN A 481 -27.40 0.50 -26.53
CA GLN A 481 -28.41 1.32 -27.18
C GLN A 481 -28.93 0.73 -28.50
N LYS A 482 -28.09 0.00 -29.23
CA LYS A 482 -28.53 -0.75 -30.43
C LYS A 482 -29.38 -1.96 -30.10
N LEU A 483 -29.23 -2.51 -28.90
CA LEU A 483 -29.91 -3.74 -28.46
C LEU A 483 -31.20 -3.45 -27.69
N ASP A 484 -31.21 -2.44 -26.84
CA ASP A 484 -32.29 -2.14 -25.88
C ASP A 484 -32.94 -0.74 -26.09
N GLY A 485 -32.45 0.02 -27.08
CA GLY A 485 -32.98 1.33 -27.47
C GLY A 485 -32.10 2.52 -27.09
N GLU A 486 -32.33 3.67 -27.73
CA GLU A 486 -31.47 4.87 -27.60
C GLU A 486 -31.38 5.45 -26.18
N ASP A 487 -32.39 5.18 -25.35
CA ASP A 487 -32.44 5.62 -23.95
C ASP A 487 -31.63 4.73 -23.00
N ALA A 488 -31.13 3.57 -23.46
CA ALA A 488 -30.31 2.69 -22.64
C ALA A 488 -29.07 3.41 -22.11
N ARG A 489 -28.78 3.20 -20.82
CA ARG A 489 -27.60 3.74 -20.14
C ARG A 489 -26.81 2.62 -19.49
N ILE A 490 -25.48 2.71 -19.57
CA ILE A 490 -24.58 1.65 -19.08
C ILE A 490 -24.81 1.34 -17.59
N ALA A 491 -25.11 2.37 -16.80
CA ALA A 491 -25.33 2.25 -15.36
C ALA A 491 -26.58 1.45 -14.97
N ASP A 492 -27.55 1.26 -15.87
CA ASP A 492 -28.77 0.49 -15.62
C ASP A 492 -28.54 -1.03 -15.69
N TYR A 493 -27.41 -1.46 -16.27
CA TYR A 493 -27.07 -2.88 -16.40
C TYR A 493 -26.18 -3.39 -15.25
N PHE A 494 -25.85 -2.52 -14.29
CA PHE A 494 -25.04 -2.83 -13.12
C PHE A 494 -25.86 -2.67 -11.83
N ASP A 495 -25.89 -3.70 -10.98
CA ASP A 495 -26.46 -3.61 -9.63
C ASP A 495 -25.61 -2.70 -8.73
N PHE A 496 -24.28 -2.73 -8.92
CA PHE A 496 -23.28 -1.96 -8.17
C PHE A 496 -22.26 -1.30 -9.11
N ILE A 497 -21.91 -0.06 -8.82
CA ILE A 497 -20.80 0.65 -9.48
C ILE A 497 -19.82 1.11 -8.41
N ALA A 498 -18.57 0.68 -8.50
CA ALA A 498 -17.51 1.01 -7.57
C ALA A 498 -16.41 1.82 -8.26
N GLY A 499 -15.87 2.80 -7.55
CA GLY A 499 -14.87 3.70 -8.11
C GLY A 499 -13.89 4.26 -7.09
N THR A 500 -12.64 4.36 -7.51
CA THR A 500 -11.58 5.01 -6.73
C THR A 500 -11.09 6.26 -7.47
N SER A 501 -10.95 7.39 -6.77
CA SER A 501 -10.41 8.64 -7.34
C SER A 501 -11.17 9.05 -8.61
N THR A 502 -10.49 9.10 -9.75
CA THR A 502 -11.11 9.32 -11.06
C THR A 502 -12.25 8.34 -11.37
N GLY A 503 -12.11 7.05 -11.00
CA GLY A 503 -13.18 6.07 -11.09
C GLY A 503 -14.37 6.40 -10.17
N GLY A 504 -14.11 7.02 -9.01
CA GLY A 504 -15.14 7.58 -8.13
C GLY A 504 -15.89 8.75 -8.79
N LEU A 505 -15.19 9.64 -9.49
CA LEU A 505 -15.82 10.71 -10.29
C LEU A 505 -16.71 10.15 -11.40
N VAL A 506 -16.20 9.17 -12.17
CA VAL A 506 -16.97 8.48 -13.22
C VAL A 506 -18.21 7.79 -12.62
N THR A 507 -18.05 7.12 -11.49
CA THR A 507 -19.13 6.45 -10.75
C THR A 507 -20.21 7.46 -10.34
N THR A 508 -19.82 8.59 -9.76
CA THR A 508 -20.75 9.66 -9.38
C THR A 508 -21.49 10.22 -10.59
N LEU A 509 -20.80 10.48 -11.70
CA LEU A 509 -21.45 11.00 -12.91
C LEU A 509 -22.45 9.98 -13.49
N LEU A 510 -22.09 8.69 -13.56
CA LEU A 510 -22.99 7.65 -14.08
C LEU A 510 -24.23 7.40 -13.20
N SER A 511 -24.11 7.61 -11.89
CA SER A 511 -25.17 7.29 -10.92
C SER A 511 -26.01 8.49 -10.51
N SER A 512 -25.53 9.71 -10.74
CA SER A 512 -26.25 10.93 -10.39
C SER A 512 -27.52 11.10 -11.23
N PRO A 513 -28.68 11.40 -10.64
CA PRO A 513 -29.90 11.66 -11.41
C PRO A 513 -29.81 12.95 -12.27
N ASP A 514 -30.83 13.34 -13.03
CA ASP A 514 -30.91 14.66 -13.69
C ASP A 514 -31.47 15.71 -12.72
N PRO A 515 -30.86 16.91 -12.58
CA PRO A 515 -31.32 17.91 -11.62
C PRO A 515 -32.78 18.34 -11.80
N ASN A 516 -33.32 18.17 -13.00
CA ASN A 516 -34.68 18.49 -13.37
C ASN A 516 -35.55 17.23 -13.54
N ASP A 517 -34.94 16.06 -13.72
CA ASP A 517 -35.63 14.76 -13.79
C ASP A 517 -34.93 13.69 -12.92
N PRO A 518 -35.40 13.50 -11.67
CA PRO A 518 -34.81 12.55 -10.74
C PRO A 518 -34.82 11.09 -11.20
N LYS A 519 -35.52 10.74 -12.28
CA LYS A 519 -35.55 9.36 -12.81
C LYS A 519 -34.58 9.15 -13.96
N ASN A 520 -34.01 10.21 -14.51
CA ASN A 520 -33.15 10.16 -15.66
C ASN A 520 -31.67 10.21 -15.26
N ARG A 521 -30.80 9.62 -16.09
CA ARG A 521 -29.34 9.71 -15.98
C ARG A 521 -28.81 10.64 -17.06
N PRO A 522 -28.36 11.86 -16.71
CA PRO A 522 -27.96 12.86 -17.69
C PRO A 522 -26.57 12.60 -18.30
N PHE A 523 -25.76 11.72 -17.71
CA PHE A 523 -24.38 11.49 -18.13
C PHE A 523 -24.21 10.12 -18.81
N SER A 524 -24.04 10.16 -20.14
CA SER A 524 -23.56 9.03 -20.95
C SER A 524 -22.04 8.86 -20.84
N GLY A 525 -21.51 7.72 -21.28
CA GLY A 525 -20.05 7.54 -21.42
C GLY A 525 -19.41 8.63 -22.29
N GLU A 526 -20.11 9.08 -23.34
CA GLU A 526 -19.67 10.17 -24.22
C GLU A 526 -19.65 11.53 -23.49
N ASN A 527 -20.60 11.79 -22.59
CA ASN A 527 -20.58 12.98 -21.75
C ASN A 527 -19.37 12.99 -20.81
N ILE A 528 -18.98 11.83 -20.29
CA ILE A 528 -17.83 11.68 -19.40
C ILE A 528 -16.52 11.91 -20.18
N ILE A 529 -16.41 11.43 -21.43
CA ILE A 529 -15.29 11.76 -22.31
C ILE A 529 -15.18 13.28 -22.50
N LYS A 530 -16.29 13.95 -22.81
CA LYS A 530 -16.33 15.42 -22.97
C LYS A 530 -15.91 16.15 -21.70
N PHE A 531 -16.39 15.68 -20.54
CA PHE A 531 -15.99 16.19 -19.24
C PHE A 531 -14.46 16.17 -19.08
N TYR A 532 -13.80 15.05 -19.36
CA TYR A 532 -12.33 15.03 -19.27
C TYR A 532 -11.65 15.94 -20.28
N HIS A 533 -12.15 16.07 -21.51
CA HIS A 533 -11.58 16.97 -22.51
C HIS A 533 -11.69 18.45 -22.13
N GLU A 534 -12.83 18.85 -21.56
CA GLU A 534 -13.15 20.25 -21.25
C GLU A 534 -12.59 20.67 -19.89
N GLU A 535 -12.74 19.83 -18.87
CA GLU A 535 -12.50 20.21 -17.48
C GLU A 535 -11.07 19.85 -17.01
N SER A 536 -10.45 18.79 -17.54
CA SER A 536 -9.09 18.40 -17.09
C SER A 536 -8.03 19.50 -17.26
N PRO A 537 -8.02 20.31 -18.33
CA PRO A 537 -7.07 21.44 -18.44
C PRO A 537 -7.29 22.55 -17.40
N ILE A 538 -8.50 22.65 -16.86
CA ILE A 538 -8.88 23.62 -15.83
C ILE A 538 -8.45 23.09 -14.45
N ILE A 539 -8.70 21.81 -14.19
CA ILE A 539 -8.35 21.12 -12.93
C ILE A 539 -6.82 20.93 -12.82
N PHE A 540 -6.15 20.53 -13.91
CA PHE A 540 -4.72 20.23 -13.96
C PHE A 540 -3.98 21.09 -15.00
N PRO A 541 -3.77 22.39 -14.73
CA PRO A 541 -3.13 23.29 -15.69
C PRO A 541 -1.65 22.92 -15.94
N GLN A 542 -1.21 22.93 -17.21
CA GLN A 542 0.16 22.57 -17.63
C GLN A 542 1.26 23.45 -17.00
N LYS A 543 0.93 24.68 -16.64
CA LYS A 543 1.74 25.51 -15.75
C LYS A 543 0.96 25.56 -14.46
N ALA A 544 1.41 24.86 -13.42
CA ALA A 544 0.81 24.91 -12.09
C ALA A 544 0.42 26.37 -11.80
N SER A 545 -0.89 26.61 -11.64
CA SER A 545 -1.42 27.91 -11.27
C SER A 545 -0.63 28.37 -10.05
N LYS A 546 -0.26 29.65 -10.06
CA LYS A 546 0.49 30.27 -8.96
C LYS A 546 -0.14 29.83 -7.63
N LEU A 547 0.65 29.13 -6.82
CA LEU A 547 0.47 28.66 -5.42
C LEU A 547 -0.28 29.62 -4.45
N GLN A 548 -1.45 30.14 -4.79
CA GLN A 548 -2.18 31.11 -3.97
C GLN A 548 -3.70 30.93 -4.09
N PRO A 549 -4.41 30.68 -2.97
CA PRO A 549 -5.79 31.10 -2.87
C PRO A 549 -5.88 32.64 -2.96
N PRO A 550 -6.94 33.22 -3.56
CA PRO A 550 -7.05 34.66 -3.70
C PRO A 550 -7.16 35.33 -2.33
N GLY A 551 -6.13 36.06 -1.90
CA GLY A 551 -6.20 37.00 -0.77
C GLY A 551 -5.35 36.69 0.47
N ALA A 552 -4.61 35.56 0.53
CA ALA A 552 -3.70 35.27 1.64
C ALA A 552 -2.23 35.40 1.22
N GLU A 553 -1.59 36.52 1.57
CA GLU A 553 -0.15 36.67 1.43
C GLU A 553 0.53 35.78 2.46
N SER A 554 1.12 34.65 2.04
CA SER A 554 1.77 33.72 2.98
C SER A 554 2.94 34.41 3.70
N LYS A 555 3.23 34.04 4.96
CA LYS A 555 4.40 34.55 5.68
C LYS A 555 5.71 34.32 4.90
N VAL A 556 5.76 33.25 4.10
CA VAL A 556 6.88 32.92 3.20
C VAL A 556 6.95 33.89 2.02
N ASP A 557 5.82 34.30 1.44
CA ASP A 557 5.77 35.33 0.39
C ASP A 557 6.16 36.71 0.93
N SER A 558 5.74 37.04 2.16
CA SER A 558 6.15 38.27 2.84
C SER A 558 7.65 38.28 3.13
N ALA A 559 8.19 37.20 3.70
CA ALA A 559 9.62 37.05 3.97
C ALA A 559 10.47 37.07 2.70
N ALA A 560 10.01 36.42 1.62
CA ALA A 560 10.68 36.46 0.32
C ALA A 560 10.66 37.87 -0.30
N LYS A 561 9.55 38.61 -0.15
CA LYS A 561 9.44 40.00 -0.61
C LYS A 561 10.31 40.95 0.22
N GLU A 562 10.36 40.80 1.55
CA GLU A 562 11.25 41.57 2.42
C GLU A 562 12.71 41.31 2.08
N LEU A 563 13.08 40.06 1.82
CA LEU A 563 14.43 39.69 1.39
C LEU A 563 14.80 40.31 0.04
N VAL A 564 13.91 40.23 -0.96
CA VAL A 564 14.12 40.85 -2.28
C VAL A 564 14.21 42.37 -2.16
N LYS A 565 13.37 42.99 -1.32
CA LYS A 565 13.37 44.43 -1.06
C LYS A 565 14.67 44.89 -0.40
N ALA A 566 15.15 44.17 0.61
CA ALA A 566 16.40 44.46 1.30
C ALA A 566 17.61 44.38 0.37
N ILE A 567 17.60 43.46 -0.61
CA ILE A 567 18.66 43.32 -1.62
C ILE A 567 18.58 44.44 -2.67
N MET A 568 17.38 44.82 -3.12
CA MET A 568 17.18 45.91 -4.09
C MET A 568 17.56 47.29 -3.54
N GLU A 569 17.38 47.52 -2.25
CA GLU A 569 17.81 48.75 -1.58
C GLU A 569 19.35 48.86 -1.47
N GLU A 570 20.08 47.73 -1.53
CA GLU A 570 21.54 47.67 -1.39
C GLU A 570 22.29 47.80 -2.73
N GLU A 571 21.71 47.35 -3.85
CA GLU A 571 22.29 47.53 -5.20
C GLU A 571 22.05 48.91 -5.82
N GLY A 572 21.30 49.80 -5.15
CA GLY A 572 21.07 51.18 -5.63
C GLY A 572 20.26 51.28 -6.93
N THR A 573 19.58 50.22 -7.35
CA THR A 573 18.76 50.22 -8.56
C THR A 573 17.37 50.79 -8.27
N SER A 574 17.14 52.04 -8.68
CA SER A 574 15.79 52.58 -8.81
C SER A 574 15.00 51.80 -9.88
N SER A 575 13.68 51.72 -9.70
CA SER A 575 12.73 50.81 -10.36
C SER A 575 12.62 50.85 -11.90
N ALA A 576 13.54 51.48 -12.63
CA ALA A 576 13.36 51.81 -14.03
C ALA A 576 14.17 50.99 -15.05
N ARG A 577 15.17 50.16 -14.69
CA ARG A 577 15.85 49.26 -15.65
C ARG A 577 16.36 47.98 -14.99
N LEU A 578 15.56 46.91 -15.02
CA LEU A 578 16.02 45.55 -14.74
C LEU A 578 16.79 45.01 -15.95
N PRO A 579 18.06 44.61 -15.84
CA PRO A 579 18.76 43.89 -16.90
C PRO A 579 18.13 42.49 -17.04
N SER A 580 17.83 42.09 -18.27
CA SER A 580 17.18 40.82 -18.61
C SER A 580 18.05 39.55 -18.41
N SER A 581 19.15 39.63 -17.64
CA SER A 581 20.15 38.56 -17.54
C SER A 581 20.53 38.14 -16.11
N VAL A 582 19.69 38.41 -15.11
CA VAL A 582 20.03 38.12 -13.72
C VAL A 582 19.57 36.71 -13.32
N ASP A 583 20.46 35.73 -13.47
CA ASP A 583 20.20 34.30 -13.19
C ASP A 583 19.88 33.99 -11.70
N TRP A 584 20.27 34.84 -10.76
CA TRP A 584 20.03 34.61 -9.33
C TRP A 584 18.59 34.92 -8.88
N LEU A 585 17.89 35.86 -9.52
CA LEU A 585 16.46 36.09 -9.27
C LEU A 585 15.60 34.89 -9.71
N LYS A 586 15.97 34.25 -10.83
CA LYS A 586 15.39 32.96 -11.25
C LYS A 586 15.68 31.87 -10.23
N TRP A 587 16.85 31.90 -9.59
CA TRP A 587 17.26 30.94 -8.56
C TRP A 587 16.53 31.14 -7.22
N ILE A 588 16.35 32.36 -6.74
CA ILE A 588 15.47 32.66 -5.58
C ILE A 588 14.04 32.22 -5.87
N GLY A 589 13.55 32.49 -7.07
CA GLY A 589 12.26 31.98 -7.52
C GLY A 589 12.16 30.45 -7.49
N LYS A 590 13.26 29.72 -7.78
CA LYS A 590 13.31 28.25 -7.64
C LYS A 590 13.30 27.81 -6.17
N ILE A 591 14.01 28.52 -5.29
CA ILE A 591 14.04 28.23 -3.85
C ILE A 591 12.66 28.46 -3.22
N VAL A 592 12.03 29.60 -3.48
CA VAL A 592 10.68 29.88 -2.98
C VAL A 592 9.69 28.84 -3.51
N LYS A 593 9.80 28.43 -4.78
CA LYS A 593 8.98 27.33 -5.32
C LYS A 593 9.24 26.00 -4.62
N PHE A 594 10.48 25.69 -4.28
CA PHE A 594 10.84 24.49 -3.53
C PHE A 594 10.25 24.51 -2.11
N PHE A 595 10.37 25.63 -1.38
CA PHE A 595 9.74 25.79 -0.06
C PHE A 595 8.22 25.73 -0.11
N LYS A 596 7.62 26.25 -1.18
CA LYS A 596 6.17 26.13 -1.39
C LYS A 596 5.74 24.69 -1.67
N PHE A 597 6.49 23.94 -2.48
CA PHE A 597 6.24 22.51 -2.69
C PHE A 597 6.38 21.68 -1.40
N LEU A 598 7.25 22.11 -0.48
CA LEU A 598 7.36 21.47 0.84
C LEU A 598 6.10 21.63 1.69
N MET A 599 5.43 22.77 1.60
CA MET A 599 4.30 23.13 2.47
C MET A 599 2.93 22.91 1.84
N TYR A 600 2.83 22.86 0.51
CA TYR A 600 1.55 22.83 -0.21
C TYR A 600 1.52 21.68 -1.22
N SER A 601 0.33 21.18 -1.50
CA SER A 601 0.08 20.24 -2.60
C SER A 601 0.41 20.86 -3.97
N LYS A 602 0.62 20.00 -4.97
CA LYS A 602 0.94 20.42 -6.33
C LYS A 602 -0.18 21.25 -6.98
N TYR A 603 -1.44 20.94 -6.65
CA TYR A 603 -2.64 21.61 -7.15
C TYR A 603 -3.55 22.01 -5.97
N ASP A 604 -4.38 23.04 -6.20
CA ASP A 604 -5.55 23.33 -5.37
C ASP A 604 -6.78 22.54 -5.85
N ASP A 605 -7.76 22.39 -4.98
CA ASP A 605 -9.01 21.66 -5.23
C ASP A 605 -10.19 22.57 -5.65
N ILE A 606 -9.96 23.89 -5.78
CA ILE A 606 -11.02 24.87 -6.05
C ILE A 606 -11.66 24.63 -7.41
N ALA A 607 -10.83 24.44 -8.45
CA ALA A 607 -11.31 24.16 -9.80
C ALA A 607 -12.09 22.84 -9.84
N LEU A 608 -11.58 21.80 -9.18
CA LEU A 608 -12.24 20.50 -9.10
C LEU A 608 -13.62 20.61 -8.43
N LYS A 609 -13.68 21.30 -7.29
CA LYS A 609 -14.92 21.56 -6.55
C LYS A 609 -15.97 22.27 -7.41
N GLN A 610 -15.61 23.38 -8.06
CA GLN A 610 -16.52 24.15 -8.92
C GLN A 610 -17.07 23.30 -10.08
N VAL A 611 -16.21 22.51 -10.70
CA VAL A 611 -16.59 21.64 -11.81
C VAL A 611 -17.57 20.56 -11.34
N ILE A 612 -17.31 19.91 -10.20
CA ILE A 612 -18.20 18.87 -9.66
C ILE A 612 -19.54 19.47 -9.22
N GLU A 613 -19.52 20.57 -8.45
CA GLU A 613 -20.72 21.30 -8.01
C GLU A 613 -21.63 21.65 -9.19
N ALA A 614 -21.06 22.08 -10.32
CA ALA A 614 -21.82 22.40 -11.51
C ALA A 614 -22.54 21.17 -12.13
N LYS A 615 -22.01 19.96 -11.95
CA LYS A 615 -22.59 18.72 -12.51
C LYS A 615 -23.57 18.04 -11.56
N VAL A 616 -23.20 17.91 -10.27
CA VAL A 616 -23.99 17.12 -9.30
C VAL A 616 -24.89 17.99 -8.40
N LYS A 617 -24.60 19.29 -8.27
CA LYS A 617 -25.27 20.24 -7.37
C LYS A 617 -25.26 19.75 -5.91
N GLU A 618 -26.26 20.11 -5.11
CA GLU A 618 -26.41 19.79 -3.68
C GLU A 618 -26.81 18.34 -3.38
N ARG A 619 -26.57 17.41 -4.31
CA ARG A 619 -27.03 16.05 -4.15
C ARG A 619 -26.21 15.26 -3.17
N LYS A 620 -26.88 14.29 -2.57
CA LYS A 620 -26.31 13.39 -1.59
C LYS A 620 -26.18 11.96 -2.11
N LEU A 621 -25.37 11.20 -1.38
CA LEU A 621 -25.03 9.83 -1.72
C LEU A 621 -26.25 8.90 -1.79
N ARG A 622 -27.27 9.09 -0.93
CA ARG A 622 -28.50 8.28 -0.99
C ARG A 622 -29.36 8.52 -2.22
N GLU A 623 -29.15 9.63 -2.93
CA GLU A 623 -29.96 10.01 -4.09
C GLU A 623 -29.46 9.38 -5.40
N THR A 624 -28.36 8.62 -5.37
CA THR A 624 -27.83 7.93 -6.55
C THR A 624 -28.77 6.84 -7.07
N LEU A 625 -28.92 6.74 -8.39
CA LEU A 625 -29.86 5.82 -9.04
C LEU A 625 -29.36 4.37 -9.14
N THR A 626 -28.06 4.14 -8.91
CA THR A 626 -27.45 2.81 -8.81
C THR A 626 -26.73 2.71 -7.48
N ASN A 627 -26.58 1.51 -6.93
CA ASN A 627 -25.79 1.36 -5.71
C ASN A 627 -24.33 1.72 -6.01
N VAL A 628 -23.80 2.73 -5.31
CA VAL A 628 -22.42 3.18 -5.53
C VAL A 628 -21.55 2.88 -4.33
N LEU A 629 -20.28 2.59 -4.62
CA LEU A 629 -19.22 2.38 -3.65
C LEU A 629 -18.01 3.22 -4.05
N ILE A 630 -17.72 4.28 -3.31
CA ILE A 630 -16.59 5.17 -3.60
C ILE A 630 -15.60 5.10 -2.46
N THR A 631 -14.36 4.72 -2.77
CA THR A 631 -13.31 4.54 -1.77
C THR A 631 -12.62 5.84 -1.42
N SER A 632 -12.25 5.98 -0.16
CA SER A 632 -11.48 7.09 0.40
C SER A 632 -10.68 6.57 1.59
N PHE A 633 -9.84 7.39 2.19
CA PHE A 633 -9.15 7.03 3.42
C PHE A 633 -9.21 8.17 4.45
N ASN A 634 -9.54 7.83 5.71
CA ASN A 634 -9.54 8.76 6.83
C ASN A 634 -8.13 8.84 7.43
N VAL A 635 -7.44 9.95 7.21
CA VAL A 635 -6.06 10.15 7.67
C VAL A 635 -5.97 10.27 9.19
N GLN A 636 -6.95 10.93 9.82
CA GLN A 636 -6.94 11.12 11.27
C GLN A 636 -7.11 9.80 12.02
N LEU A 637 -8.03 8.95 11.57
CA LEU A 637 -8.32 7.65 12.17
C LEU A 637 -7.41 6.53 11.66
N GLN A 638 -6.69 6.79 10.56
CA GLN A 638 -5.94 5.80 9.78
C GLN A 638 -6.82 4.61 9.34
N GLN A 639 -7.96 4.89 8.70
CA GLN A 639 -8.92 3.86 8.30
C GLN A 639 -9.39 4.01 6.85
N PRO A 640 -9.57 2.91 6.11
CA PRO A 640 -10.29 2.96 4.85
C PRO A 640 -11.73 3.44 5.09
N LYS A 641 -12.23 4.31 4.22
CA LYS A 641 -13.62 4.76 4.22
C LYS A 641 -14.25 4.40 2.88
N VAL A 642 -15.41 3.76 2.94
CA VAL A 642 -16.18 3.43 1.75
C VAL A 642 -17.50 4.17 1.82
N PHE A 643 -17.63 5.19 0.98
CA PHE A 643 -18.89 5.90 0.78
C PHE A 643 -19.82 4.98 -0.01
N SER A 644 -20.86 4.50 0.66
CA SER A 644 -21.84 3.58 0.09
C SER A 644 -23.23 4.20 0.11
N SER A 645 -23.92 4.20 -1.03
CA SER A 645 -25.31 4.67 -1.09
C SER A 645 -26.25 3.82 -0.22
N LEU A 646 -25.94 2.54 -0.03
CA LEU A 646 -26.70 1.65 0.85
C LEU A 646 -26.51 2.04 2.33
N LYS A 647 -25.30 2.41 2.73
CA LYS A 647 -25.04 2.91 4.10
C LYS A 647 -25.70 4.27 4.32
N ALA A 648 -25.54 5.19 3.37
CA ALA A 648 -26.21 6.47 3.38
C ALA A 648 -27.74 6.36 3.44
N SER A 649 -28.34 5.27 2.93
CA SER A 649 -29.78 5.03 3.05
C SER A 649 -30.24 4.61 4.45
N ARG A 650 -29.32 4.14 5.30
CA ARG A 650 -29.56 3.62 6.65
C ARG A 650 -29.14 4.59 7.75
N ASP A 651 -28.11 5.38 7.50
CA ASP A 651 -27.53 6.33 8.44
C ASP A 651 -27.34 7.70 7.78
N ASP A 652 -27.90 8.74 8.40
CA ASP A 652 -27.78 10.13 7.95
C ASP A 652 -26.34 10.67 8.12
N LEU A 653 -25.55 10.13 9.06
CA LEU A 653 -24.12 10.48 9.20
C LEU A 653 -23.29 9.99 8.01
N GLU A 654 -23.73 8.91 7.35
CA GLU A 654 -23.09 8.34 6.16
C GLU A 654 -23.54 9.03 4.86
N ASP A 655 -24.55 9.90 4.91
CA ASP A 655 -25.14 10.58 3.75
C ASP A 655 -24.47 11.93 3.43
N ALA A 656 -23.20 11.82 3.02
CA ALA A 656 -22.39 12.95 2.56
C ALA A 656 -22.87 13.50 1.20
N SER A 657 -22.53 14.77 0.92
CA SER A 657 -22.77 15.34 -0.40
C SER A 657 -21.89 14.65 -1.46
N LEU A 658 -22.39 14.50 -2.69
CA LEU A 658 -21.61 13.92 -3.78
C LEU A 658 -20.37 14.76 -4.09
N VAL A 659 -20.41 16.07 -3.83
CA VAL A 659 -19.24 16.97 -3.94
C VAL A 659 -18.17 16.54 -2.94
N ASP A 660 -18.52 16.38 -1.66
CA ASP A 660 -17.58 15.97 -0.61
C ASP A 660 -17.01 14.58 -0.87
N VAL A 661 -17.82 13.64 -1.32
CA VAL A 661 -17.38 12.29 -1.69
C VAL A 661 -16.37 12.34 -2.84
N CYS A 662 -16.63 13.16 -3.87
CA CYS A 662 -15.74 13.31 -5.03
C CYS A 662 -14.42 14.00 -4.68
N LEU A 663 -14.45 15.02 -3.80
CA LEU A 663 -13.24 15.69 -3.32
C LEU A 663 -12.40 14.75 -2.43
N SER A 664 -13.07 14.00 -1.54
CA SER A 664 -12.44 12.99 -0.67
C SER A 664 -11.69 11.94 -1.48
N THR A 665 -12.37 11.29 -2.43
CA THR A 665 -11.77 10.21 -3.22
C THR A 665 -10.66 10.71 -4.16
N SER A 666 -10.66 12.00 -4.53
CA SER A 666 -9.68 12.60 -5.44
C SER A 666 -8.49 13.26 -4.72
N ALA A 667 -8.50 13.37 -3.40
CA ALA A 667 -7.51 14.09 -2.59
C ALA A 667 -6.16 13.35 -2.51
N ALA A 668 -5.51 13.16 -3.67
CA ALA A 668 -4.32 12.34 -3.82
C ALA A 668 -3.12 12.95 -3.09
N PRO A 669 -2.40 12.18 -2.23
CA PRO A 669 -1.26 12.68 -1.49
C PRO A 669 -0.27 13.43 -2.39
N LEU A 670 0.18 14.61 -1.95
CA LEU A 670 1.08 15.53 -2.67
C LEU A 670 0.49 16.19 -3.94
N TYR A 671 -0.60 15.68 -4.51
CA TYR A 671 -1.25 16.26 -5.69
C TYR A 671 -2.33 17.26 -5.30
N LEU A 672 -3.22 16.87 -4.39
CA LEU A 672 -4.35 17.68 -3.92
C LEU A 672 -4.34 17.76 -2.38
N PRO A 673 -4.91 18.82 -1.79
CA PRO A 673 -5.00 18.96 -0.34
C PRO A 673 -5.95 17.91 0.26
N LEU A 674 -5.83 17.67 1.56
CA LEU A 674 -6.78 16.82 2.29
C LEU A 674 -8.17 17.46 2.27
N HIS A 675 -9.20 16.66 2.00
CA HIS A 675 -10.59 17.14 2.06
C HIS A 675 -11.14 16.95 3.47
N ILE A 676 -11.62 18.04 4.07
CA ILE A 676 -12.18 18.02 5.43
C ILE A 676 -13.61 18.53 5.36
N PHE A 677 -14.55 17.74 5.88
CA PHE A 677 -15.97 18.09 5.93
C PHE A 677 -16.65 17.44 7.14
N GLU A 678 -17.89 17.82 7.40
CA GLU A 678 -18.70 17.27 8.49
C GLU A 678 -20.07 16.83 7.98
N THR A 679 -20.61 15.78 8.58
CA THR A 679 -22.02 15.41 8.43
C THR A 679 -22.72 15.55 9.78
N THR A 680 -24.02 15.85 9.73
CA THR A 680 -24.83 16.05 10.93
C THR A 680 -26.09 15.21 10.86
N SER A 681 -26.38 14.53 11.97
CA SER A 681 -27.62 13.78 12.19
C SER A 681 -28.16 14.12 13.59
N GLY A 682 -29.25 14.89 13.62
CA GLY A 682 -29.78 15.45 14.87
C GLY A 682 -28.74 16.32 15.59
N ASP A 683 -28.41 15.95 16.84
CA ASP A 683 -27.39 16.64 17.67
C ASP A 683 -25.98 16.05 17.50
N THR A 684 -25.80 15.04 16.64
CA THR A 684 -24.52 14.36 16.44
C THR A 684 -23.84 14.89 15.17
N THR A 685 -22.58 15.29 15.30
CA THR A 685 -21.73 15.71 14.19
C THR A 685 -20.55 14.76 14.05
N GLU A 686 -20.31 14.27 12.84
CA GLU A 686 -19.13 13.47 12.50
C GLU A 686 -18.19 14.27 11.59
N ASN A 687 -16.90 14.31 11.93
CA ASN A 687 -15.88 15.00 11.17
C ASN A 687 -15.07 14.02 10.32
N PHE A 688 -14.90 14.35 9.05
CA PHE A 688 -14.22 13.54 8.05
C PHE A 688 -12.92 14.22 7.61
N TYR A 689 -11.80 13.53 7.74
CA TYR A 689 -10.46 13.99 7.32
C TYR A 689 -9.93 13.07 6.22
N MET A 690 -10.27 13.38 4.97
CA MET A 690 -10.18 12.43 3.86
C MET A 690 -8.99 12.68 2.92
N THR A 691 -8.42 11.58 2.44
CA THR A 691 -7.49 11.52 1.30
C THR A 691 -7.95 10.47 0.28
N ASP A 692 -7.33 10.47 -0.89
CA ASP A 692 -7.67 9.62 -2.04
C ASP A 692 -7.77 8.14 -1.67
N GLY A 693 -8.79 7.48 -2.22
CA GLY A 693 -9.06 6.07 -1.95
C GLY A 693 -8.00 5.10 -2.50
N GLY A 694 -7.17 5.54 -3.44
CA GLY A 694 -6.07 4.77 -4.02
C GLY A 694 -4.97 4.44 -3.01
N VAL A 695 -4.93 5.15 -1.89
CA VAL A 695 -4.11 4.80 -0.72
C VAL A 695 -4.51 3.45 -0.12
N ALA A 696 -5.81 3.10 -0.16
CA ALA A 696 -6.34 1.86 0.40
C ALA A 696 -6.65 0.81 -0.66
N ALA A 697 -7.33 1.20 -1.73
CA ALA A 697 -7.78 0.31 -2.79
C ALA A 697 -7.88 1.06 -4.11
N ASN A 698 -6.78 1.15 -4.87
CA ASN A 698 -6.80 1.82 -6.17
C ASN A 698 -7.66 1.06 -7.21
N ASN A 699 -7.68 -0.27 -7.14
CA ASN A 699 -8.68 -1.13 -7.77
C ASN A 699 -9.75 -1.55 -6.74
N PRO A 700 -10.98 -0.99 -6.78
CA PRO A 700 -12.01 -1.26 -5.78
C PRO A 700 -12.80 -2.56 -6.03
N THR A 701 -12.35 -3.42 -6.96
CA THR A 701 -13.10 -4.61 -7.38
C THR A 701 -13.42 -5.54 -6.22
N LEU A 702 -12.40 -5.95 -5.44
CA LEU A 702 -12.60 -6.91 -4.36
C LEU A 702 -13.46 -6.35 -3.23
N LEU A 703 -13.38 -5.04 -2.99
CA LEU A 703 -14.26 -4.33 -2.07
C LEU A 703 -15.72 -4.32 -2.57
N ALA A 704 -15.93 -4.07 -3.86
CA ALA A 704 -17.26 -4.09 -4.46
C ALA A 704 -17.91 -5.47 -4.36
N ILE A 705 -17.14 -6.53 -4.64
CA ILE A 705 -17.58 -7.93 -4.47
C ILE A 705 -17.94 -8.20 -3.01
N THR A 706 -17.08 -7.76 -2.10
CA THR A 706 -17.25 -7.92 -0.65
C THR A 706 -18.54 -7.27 -0.16
N GLU A 707 -18.80 -6.02 -0.54
CA GLU A 707 -20.00 -5.31 -0.13
C GLU A 707 -21.27 -5.88 -0.79
N ALA A 708 -21.21 -6.18 -2.09
CA ALA A 708 -22.32 -6.82 -2.79
C ALA A 708 -22.68 -8.18 -2.18
N SER A 709 -21.67 -8.96 -1.76
CA SER A 709 -21.87 -10.24 -1.06
C SER A 709 -22.57 -10.06 0.28
N LYS A 710 -22.15 -9.10 1.11
CA LYS A 710 -22.83 -8.81 2.39
C LYS A 710 -24.29 -8.45 2.17
N GLU A 711 -24.56 -7.56 1.21
CA GLU A 711 -25.88 -6.99 0.95
C GLU A 711 -26.85 -8.00 0.33
N ARG A 712 -26.35 -8.90 -0.52
CA ARG A 712 -27.14 -9.93 -1.19
C ARG A 712 -27.06 -11.30 -0.49
N ASN A 713 -26.34 -11.38 0.64
CA ASN A 713 -26.04 -12.63 1.36
C ASN A 713 -25.51 -13.74 0.42
N LEU A 714 -24.61 -13.36 -0.50
CA LEU A 714 -24.01 -14.27 -1.47
C LEU A 714 -22.82 -14.99 -0.84
N ASP A 715 -22.71 -16.28 -1.10
CA ASP A 715 -21.48 -17.01 -0.84
C ASP A 715 -20.44 -16.59 -1.89
N ILE A 716 -19.39 -15.87 -1.47
CA ILE A 716 -18.32 -15.40 -2.38
C ILE A 716 -17.63 -16.60 -3.06
N MET A 717 -17.69 -17.79 -2.46
CA MET A 717 -17.12 -19.01 -3.04
C MET A 717 -17.94 -19.55 -4.21
N ASP A 718 -19.21 -19.16 -4.32
CA ASP A 718 -20.10 -19.50 -5.42
C ASP A 718 -20.22 -18.32 -6.40
N CYS A 719 -19.11 -18.05 -7.10
CA CYS A 719 -19.03 -17.00 -8.13
C CYS A 719 -19.95 -17.24 -9.35
N SER A 720 -20.74 -18.32 -9.38
CA SER A 720 -21.59 -18.67 -10.53
C SER A 720 -22.63 -17.59 -10.85
N ASN A 721 -23.01 -16.77 -9.87
CA ASN A 721 -24.03 -15.72 -9.99
C ASN A 721 -23.45 -14.29 -9.96
N LEU A 722 -22.14 -14.12 -10.20
CA LEU A 722 -21.48 -12.81 -10.17
C LEU A 722 -20.84 -12.48 -11.52
N LEU A 723 -21.17 -11.31 -12.07
CA LEU A 723 -20.50 -10.75 -13.24
C LEU A 723 -19.83 -9.44 -12.85
N VAL A 724 -18.51 -9.40 -12.97
CA VAL A 724 -17.71 -8.22 -12.64
C VAL A 724 -17.02 -7.69 -13.90
N LEU A 725 -17.24 -6.42 -14.22
CA LEU A 725 -16.47 -5.67 -15.19
C LEU A 725 -15.54 -4.73 -14.44
N SER A 726 -14.24 -5.06 -14.42
CA SER A 726 -13.20 -4.20 -13.83
C SER A 726 -12.46 -3.45 -14.94
N LEU A 727 -12.38 -2.13 -14.84
CA LEU A 727 -11.80 -1.24 -15.84
C LEU A 727 -10.64 -0.44 -15.25
N GLY A 728 -9.42 -0.80 -15.64
CA GLY A 728 -8.23 -0.04 -15.25
C GLY A 728 -7.98 1.22 -16.07
N THR A 729 -7.23 2.16 -15.49
CA THR A 729 -6.84 3.43 -16.14
C THR A 729 -5.54 3.35 -16.95
N GLY A 730 -5.00 2.14 -17.11
CA GLY A 730 -3.77 1.88 -17.87
C GLY A 730 -2.50 2.18 -17.09
N SER A 731 -1.42 1.48 -17.46
CA SER A 731 -0.09 1.60 -16.84
C SER A 731 0.92 2.28 -17.76
N THR A 732 1.91 2.95 -17.17
CA THR A 732 3.07 3.47 -17.89
C THR A 732 3.87 2.31 -18.49
N LYS A 733 4.51 2.55 -19.65
CA LYS A 733 5.37 1.52 -20.27
C LYS A 733 6.50 1.17 -19.29
N ARG A 734 6.62 -0.12 -18.97
CA ARG A 734 7.57 -0.78 -18.05
C ARG A 734 9.06 -0.65 -18.41
N ASN A 735 9.48 0.47 -18.99
CA ASN A 735 10.85 0.71 -19.41
C ASN A 735 11.16 2.20 -19.31
N THR A 736 11.42 2.70 -18.09
CA THR A 736 12.01 4.04 -17.93
C THR A 736 13.03 4.12 -16.80
N HIS A 737 14.28 4.36 -17.22
CA HIS A 737 15.31 5.28 -16.69
C HIS A 737 15.75 5.26 -15.20
N ILE A 738 15.09 4.55 -14.29
CA ILE A 738 15.55 4.45 -12.90
C ILE A 738 16.77 3.53 -12.85
N GLN A 739 17.94 4.12 -12.58
CA GLN A 739 19.16 3.38 -12.26
C GLN A 739 19.33 3.33 -10.75
N VAL A 740 18.92 2.21 -10.16
CA VAL A 740 19.18 1.87 -8.76
C VAL A 740 20.64 1.43 -8.63
N THR A 741 21.56 2.39 -8.74
CA THR A 741 23.00 2.12 -8.57
C THR A 741 23.63 3.01 -7.50
N ASP A 742 22.87 3.94 -6.92
CA ASP A 742 23.36 4.83 -5.88
C ASP A 742 23.02 4.25 -4.48
N PRO A 743 24.03 3.89 -3.68
CA PRO A 743 23.82 3.42 -2.31
C PRO A 743 23.27 4.51 -1.36
N ASP A 744 23.36 5.79 -1.74
CA ASP A 744 22.85 6.91 -0.95
C ASP A 744 21.38 7.25 -1.29
N TRP A 745 20.63 6.39 -1.99
CA TRP A 745 19.23 6.66 -2.39
C TRP A 745 18.33 6.98 -1.19
N GLY A 746 17.98 8.27 -1.02
CA GLY A 746 17.24 8.80 0.12
C GLY A 746 15.86 9.39 -0.24
N PRO A 747 15.22 10.09 0.71
CA PRO A 747 13.87 10.62 0.53
C PRO A 747 13.72 11.57 -0.68
N ILE A 748 14.71 12.41 -0.97
CA ILE A 748 14.72 13.31 -2.12
C ILE A 748 14.81 12.52 -3.42
N GLU A 749 15.56 11.43 -3.49
CA GLU A 749 15.61 10.58 -4.67
C GLU A 749 14.24 9.91 -4.89
N TRP A 750 13.60 9.40 -3.83
CA TRP A 750 12.22 8.93 -3.85
C TRP A 750 11.18 9.99 -4.27
N LEU A 751 11.52 11.28 -4.12
CA LEU A 751 10.65 12.42 -4.42
C LEU A 751 10.92 13.08 -5.77
N LEU A 752 12.19 13.17 -6.18
CA LEU A 752 12.68 13.99 -7.30
C LEU A 752 13.30 13.16 -8.43
N GLN A 753 13.75 11.92 -8.20
CA GLN A 753 14.17 11.02 -9.29
C GLN A 753 12.95 10.30 -9.86
N GLY A 754 12.09 11.02 -10.59
CA GLY A 754 10.87 10.45 -11.15
C GLY A 754 10.34 11.23 -12.33
N LEU A 755 10.83 10.87 -13.51
CA LEU A 755 10.33 11.30 -14.82
C LEU A 755 10.35 12.83 -15.05
N GLY A 756 10.95 13.28 -16.15
CA GLY A 756 10.89 14.69 -16.59
C GLY A 756 9.47 15.20 -16.91
N ASP A 757 8.43 14.45 -16.54
CA ASP A 757 7.00 14.73 -16.71
C ASP A 757 6.32 15.21 -15.41
N GLY A 758 7.00 15.17 -14.26
CA GLY A 758 6.49 15.66 -12.98
C GLY A 758 5.71 14.65 -12.13
N SER A 759 5.90 13.34 -12.33
CA SER A 759 5.45 12.27 -11.43
C SER A 759 6.24 12.22 -10.10
N ILE A 760 5.69 11.57 -9.07
CA ILE A 760 6.37 11.34 -7.79
C ILE A 760 6.54 9.82 -7.63
N PRO A 761 7.78 9.27 -7.67
CA PRO A 761 8.05 7.84 -7.70
C PRO A 761 7.35 7.07 -6.59
N LEU A 762 7.55 7.45 -5.33
CA LEU A 762 7.02 6.68 -4.20
C LEU A 762 5.49 6.54 -4.24
N VAL A 763 4.78 7.63 -4.56
CA VAL A 763 3.31 7.60 -4.66
C VAL A 763 2.87 6.71 -5.82
N THR A 764 3.58 6.79 -6.94
CA THR A 764 3.27 5.97 -8.13
C THR A 764 3.51 4.49 -7.83
N ASP A 765 4.65 4.16 -7.20
CA ASP A 765 5.02 2.79 -6.85
C ASP A 765 4.01 2.17 -5.87
N LEU A 766 3.57 2.92 -4.85
CA LEU A 766 2.59 2.45 -3.87
C LEU A 766 1.20 2.24 -4.49
N MET A 767 0.74 3.15 -5.35
CA MET A 767 -0.55 3.01 -6.04
C MET A 767 -0.55 1.87 -7.06
N ASP A 768 0.49 1.76 -7.90
CA ASP A 768 0.62 0.69 -8.90
C ASP A 768 0.78 -0.70 -8.23
N ALA A 769 1.39 -0.75 -7.04
CA ALA A 769 1.50 -1.97 -6.25
C ALA A 769 0.15 -2.44 -5.69
N SER A 770 -0.69 -1.51 -5.22
CA SER A 770 -2.06 -1.80 -4.77
C SER A 770 -2.90 -2.45 -5.87
N ASP A 771 -2.85 -1.91 -7.10
CA ASP A 771 -3.56 -2.48 -8.25
C ASP A 771 -3.10 -3.90 -8.58
N SER A 772 -1.78 -4.12 -8.58
CA SER A 772 -1.17 -5.39 -8.96
C SER A 772 -1.52 -6.56 -8.04
N MET A 773 -1.98 -6.30 -6.82
CA MET A 773 -2.42 -7.33 -5.86
C MET A 773 -3.86 -7.78 -6.08
N VAL A 774 -4.72 -6.89 -6.56
CA VAL A 774 -6.15 -7.17 -6.78
C VAL A 774 -6.37 -7.89 -8.13
N ASP A 775 -5.57 -7.54 -9.14
CA ASP A 775 -5.52 -8.17 -10.47
C ASP A 775 -5.06 -9.64 -10.45
#